data_AF-A0A1M3FD70-F1
#
_entry.id   AF-A0A1M3FD70-F1
#
_cell.length_a   1.000
_cell.length_b   1.000
_cell.length_c   1.000
_cell.angle_alpha   90.00
_cell.angle_beta   90.00
_cell.angle_gamma   90.00
#
_symmetry.space_group_name_H-M   'P 1'
#
loop_
_entity.id
_entity.type
_entity.pdbx_description
1 polymer ?
#
loop_
_entity_poly.entity_id
_entity_poly.type
_entity_poly.pdbx_seq_one_letter_code
_entity_poly.pdbx_strand_id
1 'polypeptide(L)'
;MAPVPAAQAAANAIDFDPSDIVSDAVFFDWTTMSASDIQVFLSQKGATCQPGSDGTPCLKDFRQDTTTRSATDRCPGGYAGATGESAATIIAKVAQSCGINPQAIIVILQKEQGLVTASGSGLFASRYRSAMGYGCPDSAACDSTYYGFFNQVYSAASQFRNYALNPTRYSYRAGVVNTIAYSPTTGCGSSQVLIQNQATAGLYDYTPYQPNAAALAAGYGASSDACASYGNRNFYLYFTDWFGPTTQRAPIGVVDSVWTSDQGVTANGWAFDPDTTAPIVVHVYVDGRDIAAAWTSISRPDVAAVYRKGDLHGYSIFAPAAPGVHRVCVYAVDSAGLFAPEIGCRTVTVVDRPPLGVVDSATVAGGQLTVRGWAFDPDTTGPIVVHVYVDGRDVAASWTDISRPDVAAVYGDGDLHGYSIAAAASGGPHRVCVYAVDTAGAYAPEIGCQMVNVVNRQPIGVVDSATVAGGQLTVTGWAFDPDTTASIAVHFYVDGTWTTATTAALSRPDVAAVYGMGPLHGYGITIPTTPGPHRLCAYAIDATGGVNPEIGCASFVGPDPGALARGAVENLTLNTTTATATGWALDPDTTAPIQVRAYVDGVLAGNIIAAASRPDIAATYGDGDLHGYTFAFIVPPGTHTACVRGVDANAGVESDLGCKTVTVAANAANRAPTGVIDWATASGGQLTVAGWAFDPDTSMSIDVRFTIDGTPAGDGLAAGLRPDVDAVYGDGAAHGYTIPLATPAGAHTVCLFGVDPATGTAAKLACTGYTAG
;
A
#
# COMPACT_ATOMS: atom_id res chain seq x y z
N MET A 1 22.54 3.75 10.30
CA MET A 1 23.12 5.00 9.75
C MET A 1 24.30 5.37 10.64
N ALA A 2 25.49 5.57 10.09
CA ALA A 2 26.60 6.13 10.86
C ALA A 2 26.20 7.55 11.30
N PRO A 3 26.38 7.92 12.58
CA PRO A 3 26.03 9.26 13.03
C PRO A 3 26.89 10.29 12.29
N VAL A 4 26.27 11.35 11.81
CA VAL A 4 26.96 12.54 11.31
C VAL A 4 27.78 13.10 12.48
N PRO A 5 29.10 13.36 12.34
CA PRO A 5 29.86 13.99 13.41
C PRO A 5 29.18 15.30 13.79
N ALA A 6 28.86 15.49 15.06
CA ALA A 6 28.40 16.78 15.56
C ALA A 6 29.43 17.84 15.13
N ALA A 7 28.97 19.01 14.67
CA ALA A 7 29.87 20.10 14.36
C ALA A 7 30.71 20.42 15.60
N GLN A 8 32.04 20.29 15.50
CA GLN A 8 32.96 20.60 16.59
C GLN A 8 32.69 22.03 17.09
N ALA A 9 32.41 22.20 18.38
CA ALA A 9 32.27 23.52 18.97
C ALA A 9 33.60 24.27 18.85
N ALA A 10 33.56 25.55 18.48
CA ALA A 10 34.75 26.38 18.39
C ALA A 10 35.46 26.46 19.76
N ALA A 11 36.79 26.37 19.76
CA ALA A 11 37.58 26.43 20.98
C ALA A 11 37.35 27.76 21.73
N ASN A 12 37.07 27.69 23.04
CA ASN A 12 36.93 28.86 23.89
C ASN A 12 38.11 28.99 24.84
N ALA A 13 38.81 30.12 24.79
CA ALA A 13 39.98 30.37 25.63
C ALA A 13 39.66 30.35 27.13
N ILE A 14 38.41 30.57 27.55
CA ILE A 14 38.04 30.50 28.96
C ILE A 14 38.15 29.09 29.56
N ASP A 15 38.10 28.07 28.70
CA ASP A 15 38.21 26.66 29.08
C ASP A 15 39.67 26.19 29.15
N PHE A 16 40.64 27.09 28.94
CA PHE A 16 42.05 26.81 29.10
C PHE A 16 42.36 26.42 30.56
N ASP A 17 42.79 25.18 30.76
CA ASP A 17 43.29 24.70 32.05
C ASP A 17 44.83 24.83 32.10
N PRO A 18 45.38 25.73 32.94
CA PRO A 18 46.83 25.87 33.06
C PRO A 18 47.52 24.64 33.64
N SER A 19 46.79 23.78 34.34
CA SER A 19 47.31 22.56 34.98
C SER A 19 47.37 21.35 34.03
N ASP A 20 46.56 21.36 32.98
CA ASP A 20 46.44 20.30 31.97
C ASP A 20 46.18 20.91 30.58
N ILE A 21 47.22 21.56 30.01
CA ILE A 21 47.12 22.18 28.69
C ILE A 21 46.84 21.13 27.62
N VAL A 22 47.53 19.99 27.75
CA VAL A 22 47.36 18.79 26.91
C VAL A 22 47.79 17.58 27.71
N SER A 23 47.02 16.50 27.63
CA SER A 23 47.32 15.25 28.34
C SER A 23 48.49 14.49 27.70
N ASP A 24 49.18 13.67 28.49
CA ASP A 24 50.25 12.78 27.98
C ASP A 24 49.73 11.82 26.90
N ALA A 25 48.51 11.30 27.08
CA ALA A 25 47.86 10.41 26.14
C ALA A 25 47.67 11.07 24.75
N VAL A 26 47.29 12.35 24.73
CA VAL A 26 47.12 13.10 23.48
C VAL A 26 48.46 13.53 22.89
N PHE A 27 49.39 14.08 23.69
CA PHE A 27 50.61 14.72 23.16
C PHE A 27 51.65 13.72 22.66
N PHE A 28 51.71 12.51 23.24
CA PHE A 28 52.68 11.47 22.89
C PHE A 28 52.11 10.39 21.96
N ASP A 29 50.86 10.52 21.50
CA ASP A 29 50.27 9.62 20.50
C ASP A 29 50.69 10.02 19.07
N TRP A 30 51.75 9.39 18.57
CA TRP A 30 52.24 9.62 17.21
C TRP A 30 51.35 9.00 16.11
N THR A 31 50.35 8.20 16.47
CA THR A 31 49.54 7.42 15.51
C THR A 31 48.34 8.20 14.95
N THR A 32 48.08 9.41 15.46
CA THR A 32 46.88 10.20 15.15
C THR A 32 46.75 10.68 13.71
N MET A 33 47.86 10.78 12.96
CA MET A 33 47.83 11.16 11.54
C MET A 33 48.92 10.47 10.73
N SER A 34 48.54 9.92 9.57
CA SER A 34 49.50 9.50 8.55
C SER A 34 50.06 10.69 7.76
N ALA A 35 51.12 10.48 6.97
CA ALA A 35 51.64 11.49 6.05
C ALA A 35 50.58 11.99 5.06
N SER A 36 49.68 11.11 4.60
CA SER A 36 48.54 11.49 3.76
C SER A 36 47.54 12.37 4.50
N ASP A 37 47.18 12.04 5.74
CA ASP A 37 46.22 12.83 6.53
C ASP A 37 46.77 14.24 6.78
N ILE A 38 48.07 14.33 7.11
CA ILE A 38 48.75 15.62 7.27
C ILE A 38 48.74 16.41 5.96
N GLN A 39 49.03 15.77 4.83
CA GLN A 39 49.00 16.45 3.53
C GLN A 39 47.60 16.97 3.19
N VAL A 40 46.56 16.20 3.49
CA VAL A 40 45.16 16.63 3.31
C VAL A 40 44.88 17.85 4.19
N PHE A 41 45.20 17.78 5.48
CA PHE A 41 45.01 18.87 6.42
C PHE A 41 45.72 20.16 5.97
N LEU A 42 47.00 20.07 5.62
CA LEU A 42 47.79 21.21 5.14
C LEU A 42 47.22 21.78 3.84
N SER A 43 46.73 20.92 2.93
CA SER A 43 46.13 21.36 1.67
C SER A 43 44.81 22.10 1.90
N GLN A 44 44.03 21.69 2.89
CA GLN A 44 42.78 22.36 3.28
C GLN A 44 43.04 23.71 3.96
N LYS A 45 43.86 23.74 5.01
CA LYS A 45 44.17 24.99 5.73
C LYS A 45 44.92 26.00 4.86
N GLY A 46 45.77 25.50 3.95
CA GLY A 46 46.54 26.30 3.00
C GLY A 46 45.88 26.46 1.63
N ALA A 47 44.59 26.15 1.46
CA ALA A 47 43.93 26.11 0.14
C ALA A 47 44.05 27.44 -0.63
N THR A 48 43.99 28.57 0.08
CA THR A 48 44.08 29.93 -0.50
C THR A 48 45.48 30.53 -0.42
N CYS A 49 46.46 29.78 0.08
CA CYS A 49 47.81 30.28 0.28
C CYS A 49 48.46 30.67 -1.06
N GLN A 50 49.15 31.82 -1.04
CA GLN A 50 49.99 32.32 -2.13
C GLN A 50 51.46 32.26 -1.70
N PRO A 51 52.39 31.89 -2.61
CA PRO A 51 53.82 31.95 -2.33
C PRO A 51 54.28 33.34 -1.89
N GLY A 52 55.35 33.37 -1.10
CA GLY A 52 56.02 34.60 -0.70
C GLY A 52 56.60 35.37 -1.89
N SER A 53 56.80 36.67 -1.72
CA SER A 53 57.42 37.51 -2.77
C SER A 53 58.85 37.10 -3.10
N ASP A 54 59.52 36.36 -2.20
CA ASP A 54 60.85 35.77 -2.38
C ASP A 54 60.81 34.37 -3.04
N GLY A 55 59.63 33.91 -3.47
CA GLY A 55 59.41 32.58 -4.04
C GLY A 55 59.21 31.47 -3.00
N THR A 56 59.15 31.80 -1.71
CA THR A 56 58.92 30.81 -0.64
C THR A 56 57.57 30.10 -0.86
N PRO A 57 57.53 28.76 -0.96
CA PRO A 57 56.29 28.03 -1.23
C PRO A 57 55.41 27.96 0.03
N CYS A 58 54.11 27.78 -0.19
CA CYS A 58 53.14 27.43 0.85
C CYS A 58 53.50 26.10 1.53
N LEU A 59 53.17 25.93 2.81
CA LEU A 59 53.58 24.73 3.57
C LEU A 59 53.09 23.42 2.92
N LYS A 60 51.90 23.42 2.33
CA LYS A 60 51.34 22.29 1.57
C LYS A 60 52.18 21.90 0.34
N ASP A 61 52.88 22.85 -0.26
CA ASP A 61 53.69 22.69 -1.48
C ASP A 61 55.20 22.61 -1.18
N PHE A 62 55.61 22.90 0.05
CA PHE A 62 57.01 22.89 0.47
C PHE A 62 57.66 21.52 0.25
N ARG A 63 58.91 21.53 -0.22
CA ARG A 63 59.74 20.35 -0.43
C ARG A 63 61.16 20.61 0.07
N GLN A 64 61.79 19.60 0.68
CA GLN A 64 63.16 19.66 1.16
C GLN A 64 63.85 18.30 1.05
N ASP A 65 65.14 18.32 0.68
CA ASP A 65 66.02 17.15 0.85
C ASP A 65 66.39 16.99 2.33
N THR A 66 66.17 15.81 2.88
CA THR A 66 66.44 15.51 4.29
C THR A 66 67.61 14.54 4.42
N THR A 67 68.18 14.48 5.62
CA THR A 67 69.30 13.58 5.93
C THR A 67 68.87 12.49 6.90
N THR A 68 69.46 11.30 6.73
CA THR A 68 69.23 10.18 7.65
C THR A 68 69.79 10.50 9.04
N ARG A 69 69.00 10.25 10.08
CA ARG A 69 69.40 10.31 11.49
C ARG A 69 69.24 8.95 12.14
N SER A 70 70.30 8.47 12.81
CA SER A 70 70.24 7.23 13.59
C SER A 70 69.27 7.36 14.76
N ALA A 71 68.72 6.23 15.21
CA ALA A 71 67.92 6.16 16.43
C ALA A 71 68.69 6.69 17.65
N THR A 72 67.97 7.35 18.56
CA THR A 72 68.47 7.88 19.83
C THR A 72 67.45 7.60 20.93
N ASP A 73 67.81 7.73 22.21
CA ASP A 73 66.86 7.57 23.32
C ASP A 73 65.65 8.52 23.21
N ARG A 74 65.86 9.72 22.64
CA ARG A 74 64.82 10.73 22.43
C ARG A 74 63.95 10.43 21.22
N CYS A 75 64.56 9.91 20.15
CA CYS A 75 63.87 9.54 18.92
C CYS A 75 64.28 8.13 18.49
N PRO A 76 63.69 7.09 19.11
CA PRO A 76 64.13 5.71 18.94
C PRO A 76 63.77 5.13 17.57
N GLY A 77 62.82 5.71 16.84
CA GLY A 77 62.48 5.25 15.49
C GLY A 77 63.53 5.58 14.43
N GLY A 78 64.48 6.48 14.73
CA GLY A 78 65.40 7.03 13.74
C GLY A 78 64.66 7.79 12.62
N TYR A 79 65.39 8.32 11.65
CA TYR A 79 64.80 9.02 10.51
C TYR A 79 65.54 8.63 9.24
N ALA A 80 64.85 8.03 8.27
CA ALA A 80 65.42 7.76 6.95
C ALA A 80 65.22 8.98 6.04
N GLY A 81 66.31 9.63 5.63
CA GLY A 81 66.25 10.79 4.75
C GLY A 81 65.92 10.44 3.30
N ALA A 82 65.32 11.38 2.58
CA ALA A 82 65.03 11.27 1.15
C ALA A 82 65.09 12.64 0.46
N THR A 83 65.20 12.63 -0.86
CA THR A 83 65.17 13.84 -1.69
C THR A 83 63.74 14.33 -1.88
N GLY A 84 63.52 15.64 -1.81
CA GLY A 84 62.25 16.28 -2.14
C GLY A 84 61.08 15.84 -1.26
N GLU A 85 61.28 15.63 0.04
CA GLU A 85 60.19 15.27 0.95
C GLU A 85 59.24 16.47 1.17
N SER A 86 57.94 16.19 1.21
CA SER A 86 56.95 17.20 1.59
C SER A 86 57.02 17.51 3.07
N ALA A 87 56.54 18.69 3.46
CA ALA A 87 56.37 19.04 4.87
C ALA A 87 55.55 17.98 5.62
N ALA A 88 54.52 17.42 4.98
CA ALA A 88 53.69 16.36 5.56
C ALA A 88 54.47 15.08 5.85
N THR A 89 55.29 14.61 4.91
CA THR A 89 56.15 13.43 5.11
C THR A 89 57.18 13.68 6.21
N ILE A 90 57.77 14.88 6.25
CA ILE A 90 58.73 15.26 7.28
C ILE A 90 58.08 15.21 8.67
N ILE A 91 56.91 15.83 8.84
CA ILE A 91 56.16 15.83 10.11
C ILE A 91 55.82 14.39 10.53
N ALA A 92 55.26 13.58 9.63
CA ALA A 92 54.87 12.20 9.94
C ALA A 92 56.05 11.34 10.40
N LYS A 93 57.16 11.40 9.66
CA LYS A 93 58.37 10.64 10.00
C LYS A 93 58.98 11.11 11.32
N VAL A 94 59.00 12.41 11.60
CA VAL A 94 59.51 12.92 12.89
C VAL A 94 58.59 12.52 14.05
N ALA A 95 57.27 12.65 13.86
CA ALA A 95 56.27 12.21 14.83
C ALA A 95 56.48 10.75 15.23
N GLN A 96 56.59 9.85 14.25
CA GLN A 96 56.89 8.43 14.46
C GLN A 96 58.27 8.22 15.09
N SER A 97 59.29 8.94 14.62
CA SER A 97 60.67 8.81 15.10
C SER A 97 60.78 9.10 16.60
N CYS A 98 60.11 10.16 17.05
CA CYS A 98 60.20 10.67 18.41
C CYS A 98 59.04 10.24 19.30
N GLY A 99 57.94 9.71 18.77
CA GLY A 99 56.75 9.40 19.57
C GLY A 99 56.06 10.67 20.06
N ILE A 100 55.83 11.63 19.15
CA ILE A 100 55.11 12.88 19.40
C ILE A 100 53.92 12.95 18.46
N ASN A 101 52.79 13.44 18.95
CA ASN A 101 51.59 13.60 18.15
C ASN A 101 51.83 14.56 16.96
N PRO A 102 51.62 14.13 15.70
CA PRO A 102 51.77 14.99 14.53
C PRO A 102 50.87 16.24 14.56
N GLN A 103 49.68 16.16 15.15
CA GLN A 103 48.79 17.29 15.37
C GLN A 103 49.43 18.34 16.28
N ALA A 104 50.09 17.91 17.36
CA ALA A 104 50.81 18.81 18.27
C ALA A 104 51.99 19.50 17.55
N ILE A 105 52.73 18.78 16.71
CA ILE A 105 53.80 19.37 15.88
C ILE A 105 53.24 20.45 14.95
N ILE A 106 52.12 20.18 14.26
CA ILE A 106 51.45 21.13 13.39
C ILE A 106 50.99 22.38 14.15
N VAL A 107 50.42 22.20 15.34
CA VAL A 107 49.99 23.32 16.19
C VAL A 107 51.17 24.16 16.65
N ILE A 108 52.30 23.54 16.99
CA ILE A 108 53.52 24.27 17.36
C ILE A 108 54.06 25.06 16.16
N LEU A 109 54.09 24.49 14.94
CA LEU A 109 54.44 25.22 13.72
C LEU A 109 53.58 26.48 13.53
N GLN A 110 52.27 26.36 13.80
CA GLN A 110 51.35 27.50 13.73
C GLN A 110 51.61 28.52 14.84
N LYS A 111 51.76 28.07 16.09
CA LYS A 111 51.98 28.93 17.25
C LYS A 111 53.29 29.73 17.12
N GLU A 112 54.36 29.08 16.66
CA GLU A 112 55.71 29.65 16.64
C GLU A 112 55.96 30.53 15.43
N GLN A 113 55.48 30.12 14.24
CA GLN A 113 55.77 30.83 12.99
C GLN A 113 54.53 31.12 12.14
N GLY A 114 53.32 30.81 12.60
CA GLY A 114 52.09 30.99 11.82
C GLY A 114 52.09 30.18 10.51
N LEU A 115 52.95 29.17 10.40
CA LEU A 115 53.39 28.63 9.11
C LEU A 115 52.30 27.84 8.38
N VAL A 116 51.33 27.29 9.12
CA VAL A 116 50.22 26.51 8.56
C VAL A 116 49.28 27.41 7.76
N THR A 117 49.06 28.65 8.21
CA THR A 117 48.14 29.61 7.57
C THR A 117 48.86 30.79 6.88
N ALA A 118 50.19 30.87 6.95
CA ALA A 118 50.96 31.95 6.34
C ALA A 118 50.79 31.98 4.81
N SER A 119 50.68 33.18 4.24
CA SER A 119 50.43 33.40 2.81
C SER A 119 50.99 34.77 2.39
N GLY A 120 51.43 34.89 1.13
CA GLY A 120 51.84 36.15 0.52
C GLY A 120 52.94 36.87 1.32
N SER A 121 52.72 38.14 1.67
CA SER A 121 53.69 38.95 2.42
C SER A 121 54.00 38.42 3.83
N GLY A 122 53.14 37.54 4.38
CA GLY A 122 53.38 36.86 5.64
C GLY A 122 54.31 35.65 5.53
N LEU A 123 54.66 35.21 4.32
CA LEU A 123 55.42 33.98 4.05
C LEU A 123 56.79 34.31 3.43
N PHE A 124 57.87 33.92 4.10
CA PHE A 124 59.25 34.19 3.68
C PHE A 124 60.21 33.14 4.23
N ALA A 125 61.37 32.97 3.60
CA ALA A 125 62.26 31.82 3.82
C ALA A 125 62.73 31.67 5.28
N SER A 126 62.89 32.76 6.03
CA SER A 126 63.33 32.69 7.44
C SER A 126 62.31 32.02 8.36
N ARG A 127 61.02 31.97 8.01
CA ARG A 127 60.03 31.20 8.77
C ARG A 127 60.27 29.70 8.70
N TYR A 128 60.71 29.17 7.56
CA TYR A 128 61.10 27.74 7.45
C TYR A 128 62.45 27.47 8.09
N ARG A 129 63.35 28.46 8.06
CA ARG A 129 64.66 28.36 8.71
C ARG A 129 64.54 28.14 10.23
N SER A 130 63.58 28.80 10.87
CA SER A 130 63.33 28.75 12.32
C SER A 130 61.90 28.30 12.63
N ALA A 131 61.40 27.29 11.89
CA ALA A 131 59.99 26.86 11.85
C ALA A 131 59.33 26.58 13.20
N MET A 132 60.10 26.10 14.18
CA MET A 132 59.59 25.73 15.51
C MET A 132 60.08 26.69 16.61
N GLY A 133 60.85 27.73 16.26
CA GLY A 133 61.53 28.56 17.27
C GLY A 133 62.62 27.82 18.06
N TYR A 134 62.98 26.58 17.70
CA TYR A 134 63.96 25.80 18.45
C TYR A 134 65.36 26.39 18.28
N GLY A 135 66.04 26.63 19.40
CA GLY A 135 67.36 27.26 19.43
C GLY A 135 67.33 28.77 19.15
N CYS A 136 66.17 29.43 19.29
CA CYS A 136 66.00 30.88 19.12
C CYS A 136 65.66 31.55 20.46
N PRO A 137 66.65 31.88 21.31
CA PRO A 137 66.39 32.60 22.56
C PRO A 137 65.97 34.05 22.30
N ASP A 138 65.07 34.59 23.12
CA ASP A 138 64.55 35.97 22.97
C ASP A 138 65.65 37.06 23.06
N SER A 139 66.79 36.75 23.70
CA SER A 139 67.88 37.69 23.96
C SER A 139 69.12 37.51 23.06
N ALA A 140 69.09 36.58 22.09
CA ALA A 140 70.23 36.35 21.19
C ALA A 140 69.79 35.87 19.80
N ALA A 141 70.73 35.79 18.86
CA ALA A 141 70.45 35.22 17.54
C ALA A 141 70.15 33.71 17.65
N CYS A 142 69.30 33.20 16.77
CA CYS A 142 69.06 31.76 16.65
C CYS A 142 70.35 31.00 16.34
N ASP A 143 70.52 29.85 16.98
CA ASP A 143 71.64 28.94 16.71
C ASP A 143 71.50 28.31 15.33
N SER A 144 72.48 28.55 14.47
CA SER A 144 72.49 28.11 13.08
C SER A 144 72.55 26.59 12.92
N THR A 145 72.96 25.87 13.96
CA THR A 145 72.98 24.39 14.00
C THR A 145 71.59 23.80 13.75
N TYR A 146 70.53 24.51 14.14
CA TYR A 146 69.15 24.02 14.04
C TYR A 146 68.41 24.56 12.82
N TYR A 147 69.06 25.28 11.92
CA TYR A 147 68.37 25.88 10.77
C TYR A 147 67.82 24.84 9.78
N GLY A 148 66.65 25.19 9.23
CA GLY A 148 65.93 24.44 8.20
C GLY A 148 64.73 23.68 8.75
N PHE A 149 63.68 23.52 7.94
CA PHE A 149 62.39 22.98 8.37
C PHE A 149 62.53 21.60 9.01
N PHE A 150 63.19 20.65 8.34
CA PHE A 150 63.45 19.31 8.89
C PHE A 150 64.18 19.36 10.24
N ASN A 151 65.25 20.15 10.35
CA ASN A 151 66.05 20.24 11.58
C ASN A 151 65.26 20.87 12.73
N GLN A 152 64.45 21.89 12.46
CA GLN A 152 63.57 22.53 13.44
C GLN A 152 62.52 21.55 13.96
N VAL A 153 61.80 20.84 13.07
CA VAL A 153 60.76 19.88 13.44
C VAL A 153 61.35 18.71 14.23
N TYR A 154 62.46 18.11 13.76
CA TYR A 154 63.12 17.02 14.47
C TYR A 154 63.63 17.47 15.86
N SER A 155 64.29 18.62 15.94
CA SER A 155 64.92 19.06 17.19
C SER A 155 63.89 19.46 18.25
N ALA A 156 62.80 20.10 17.85
CA ALA A 156 61.68 20.39 18.75
C ALA A 156 61.04 19.10 19.29
N ALA A 157 60.70 18.13 18.42
CA ALA A 157 60.13 16.85 18.83
C ALA A 157 61.08 16.07 19.76
N SER A 158 62.38 16.03 19.43
CA SER A 158 63.42 15.44 20.27
C SER A 158 63.52 16.12 21.64
N GLN A 159 63.34 17.45 21.69
CA GLN A 159 63.37 18.19 22.94
C GLN A 159 62.16 17.89 23.83
N PHE A 160 60.95 17.75 23.28
CA PHE A 160 59.79 17.32 24.09
C PHE A 160 59.99 15.93 24.70
N ARG A 161 60.63 15.01 23.97
CA ARG A 161 61.05 13.71 24.51
C ARG A 161 62.14 13.84 25.56
N ASN A 162 63.04 14.79 25.40
CA ASN A 162 64.07 15.08 26.38
C ASN A 162 63.47 15.60 27.71
N TYR A 163 62.44 16.44 27.64
CA TYR A 163 61.66 16.87 28.81
C TYR A 163 61.04 15.65 29.51
N ALA A 164 60.38 14.77 28.76
CA ALA A 164 59.73 13.58 29.32
C ALA A 164 60.71 12.55 29.92
N LEU A 165 61.87 12.35 29.28
CA LEU A 165 62.91 11.42 29.77
C LEU A 165 63.69 11.98 30.96
N ASN A 166 63.70 13.30 31.15
CA ASN A 166 64.48 13.97 32.19
C ASN A 166 63.63 14.99 32.96
N PRO A 167 62.52 14.56 33.59
CA PRO A 167 61.47 15.44 34.11
C PRO A 167 61.93 16.34 35.27
N THR A 168 63.07 16.04 35.90
CA THR A 168 63.62 16.82 37.02
C THR A 168 64.72 17.80 36.61
N ARG A 169 65.18 17.79 35.35
CA ARG A 169 66.31 18.62 34.88
C ARG A 169 65.91 20.01 34.40
N TYR A 170 64.61 20.29 34.28
CA TYR A 170 64.08 21.54 33.75
C TYR A 170 63.30 22.32 34.81
N SER A 171 62.92 23.53 34.42
CA SER A 171 62.33 24.54 35.31
C SER A 171 60.93 24.16 35.76
N TYR A 172 60.11 23.64 34.85
CA TYR A 172 58.73 23.24 35.15
C TYR A 172 58.61 21.72 35.24
N ARG A 173 57.85 21.23 36.23
CA ARG A 173 57.79 19.80 36.56
C ARG A 173 56.37 19.33 36.79
N ALA A 174 56.03 18.16 36.25
CA ALA A 174 54.75 17.51 36.50
C ALA A 174 54.65 17.01 37.96
N GLY A 175 53.42 16.93 38.48
CA GLY A 175 53.08 16.42 39.80
C GLY A 175 53.43 17.33 40.97
N VAL A 176 53.92 18.55 40.72
CA VAL A 176 54.26 19.54 41.75
C VAL A 176 53.66 20.91 41.43
N VAL A 177 53.52 21.73 42.47
CA VAL A 177 53.09 23.13 42.30
C VAL A 177 54.28 23.95 41.78
N ASN A 178 54.10 24.55 40.61
CA ASN A 178 55.07 25.41 39.94
C ASN A 178 54.62 26.87 40.03
N THR A 179 55.56 27.80 40.13
CA THR A 179 55.29 29.24 39.99
C THR A 179 55.52 29.63 38.54
N ILE A 180 54.44 29.93 37.80
CA ILE A 180 54.50 30.22 36.36
C ILE A 180 54.20 31.70 36.13
N ALA A 181 55.15 32.40 35.51
CA ALA A 181 55.02 33.82 35.20
C ALA A 181 54.00 34.07 34.09
N TYR A 182 53.32 35.23 34.12
CA TYR A 182 52.41 35.64 33.05
C TYR A 182 53.14 36.25 31.85
N SER A 183 54.36 36.76 32.03
CA SER A 183 55.13 37.46 31.00
C SER A 183 56.62 37.47 31.38
N PRO A 184 57.55 37.60 30.40
CA PRO A 184 58.96 37.88 30.65
C PRO A 184 59.17 39.23 31.35
N THR A 185 58.21 40.15 31.23
CA THR A 185 58.31 41.51 31.76
C THR A 185 58.25 41.49 33.28
N THR A 186 59.25 42.10 33.92
CA THR A 186 59.31 42.23 35.38
C THR A 186 58.10 43.02 35.89
N GLY A 187 57.44 42.51 36.94
CA GLY A 187 56.25 43.15 37.54
C GLY A 187 54.90 42.61 37.04
N CYS A 188 54.88 41.76 36.01
CA CYS A 188 53.64 41.16 35.50
C CYS A 188 53.06 40.03 36.37
N GLY A 189 53.78 39.59 37.40
CA GLY A 189 53.30 38.57 38.34
C GLY A 189 53.37 37.13 37.81
N SER A 190 52.82 36.22 38.61
CA SER A 190 52.81 34.77 38.36
C SER A 190 51.60 34.13 39.05
N SER A 191 51.35 32.85 38.76
CA SER A 191 50.41 32.00 39.50
C SER A 191 51.04 30.68 39.94
N GLN A 192 50.46 30.08 40.98
CA GLN A 192 50.81 28.74 41.45
C GLN A 192 49.95 27.71 40.70
N VAL A 193 50.59 26.78 40.01
CA VAL A 193 49.92 25.80 39.16
C VAL A 193 50.46 24.41 39.47
N LEU A 194 49.57 23.51 39.90
CA LEU A 194 49.90 22.09 40.00
C LEU A 194 49.88 21.49 38.58
N ILE A 195 51.02 21.34 37.94
CA ILE A 195 51.08 20.77 36.59
C ILE A 195 50.76 19.27 36.70
N GLN A 196 49.72 18.79 36.02
CA GLN A 196 49.19 17.44 36.20
C GLN A 196 50.02 16.36 35.48
N ASN A 197 50.60 16.69 34.32
CA ASN A 197 51.25 15.71 33.45
C ASN A 197 52.52 16.25 32.76
N GLN A 198 53.25 15.34 32.11
CA GLN A 198 54.58 15.63 31.59
C GLN A 198 54.56 16.43 30.28
N ALA A 199 53.55 16.27 29.44
CA ALA A 199 53.35 17.03 28.22
C ALA A 199 53.09 18.51 28.52
N THR A 200 52.22 18.80 29.50
CA THR A 200 51.96 20.15 29.97
C THR A 200 53.22 20.80 30.57
N ALA A 201 54.01 20.06 31.36
CA ALA A 201 55.31 20.53 31.84
C ALA A 201 56.25 20.88 30.67
N GLY A 202 56.32 20.00 29.67
CA GLY A 202 57.13 20.21 28.46
C GLY A 202 56.71 21.45 27.66
N LEU A 203 55.41 21.76 27.57
CA LEU A 203 54.92 22.98 26.92
C LEU A 203 55.35 24.24 27.67
N TYR A 204 55.35 24.23 29.00
CA TYR A 204 55.88 25.33 29.79
C TYR A 204 57.41 25.44 29.69
N ASP A 205 58.14 24.32 29.65
CA ASP A 205 59.59 24.37 29.42
C ASP A 205 59.94 24.88 28.00
N TYR A 206 59.07 24.64 27.02
CA TYR A 206 59.23 25.15 25.65
C TYR A 206 58.83 26.62 25.51
N THR A 207 57.74 27.04 26.18
CA THR A 207 57.20 28.40 26.12
C THR A 207 56.81 28.85 27.53
N PRO A 208 57.72 29.52 28.25
CA PRO A 208 57.69 29.61 29.72
C PRO A 208 56.75 30.68 30.29
N TYR A 209 55.53 30.80 29.76
CA TYR A 209 54.51 31.73 30.25
C TYR A 209 53.10 31.17 30.17
N GLN A 210 52.28 31.48 31.18
CA GLN A 210 50.85 31.20 31.18
C GLN A 210 50.07 32.45 30.73
N PRO A 211 48.95 32.33 30.00
CA PRO A 211 48.07 33.46 29.76
C PRO A 211 47.54 34.07 31.06
N ASN A 212 47.48 35.40 31.12
CA ASN A 212 46.71 36.10 32.15
C ASN A 212 45.23 36.23 31.72
N ALA A 213 44.38 36.77 32.60
CA ALA A 213 42.95 36.92 32.33
C ALA A 213 42.66 37.73 31.05
N ALA A 214 43.46 38.75 30.75
CA ALA A 214 43.30 39.56 29.55
C ALA A 214 43.64 38.77 28.27
N ALA A 215 44.67 37.91 28.32
CA ALA A 215 45.01 37.01 27.23
C ALA A 215 43.91 35.98 26.97
N LEU A 216 43.29 35.42 28.02
CA LEU A 216 42.16 34.49 27.86
C LEU A 216 40.93 35.20 27.29
N ALA A 217 40.59 36.39 27.79
CA ALA A 217 39.46 37.17 27.28
C ALA A 217 39.61 37.58 25.81
N ALA A 218 40.85 37.74 25.32
CA ALA A 218 41.12 38.11 23.93
C ALA A 218 40.87 36.96 22.92
N GLY A 219 40.66 35.72 23.35
CA GLY A 219 40.47 34.57 22.46
C GLY A 219 41.65 34.40 21.50
N TYR A 220 41.39 34.42 20.18
CA TYR A 220 42.45 34.40 19.14
C TYR A 220 43.14 35.76 18.93
N GLY A 221 42.60 36.83 19.48
CA GLY A 221 43.10 38.19 19.31
C GLY A 221 44.27 38.54 20.23
N ALA A 222 44.76 39.77 20.04
CA ALA A 222 45.73 40.41 20.91
C ALA A 222 45.02 41.29 21.96
N SER A 223 45.56 41.30 23.17
CA SER A 223 45.18 42.21 24.25
C SER A 223 46.05 43.48 24.21
N SER A 224 45.52 44.58 24.73
CA SER A 224 46.29 45.80 25.02
C SER A 224 47.10 45.71 26.32
N ASP A 225 46.90 44.65 27.11
CA ASP A 225 47.66 44.38 28.33
C ASP A 225 49.09 43.92 27.99
N ALA A 226 50.09 44.68 28.46
CA ALA A 226 51.51 44.39 28.24
C ALA A 226 52.01 43.11 28.94
N CYS A 227 51.22 42.57 29.88
CA CYS A 227 51.51 41.32 30.57
C CYS A 227 50.85 40.09 29.94
N ALA A 228 50.14 40.25 28.82
CA ALA A 228 49.48 39.14 28.13
C ALA A 228 50.48 38.28 27.33
N SER A 229 50.54 36.98 27.66
CA SER A 229 51.26 35.97 26.89
C SER A 229 50.31 35.02 26.19
N TYR A 230 50.63 34.63 24.95
CA TYR A 230 49.71 33.92 24.07
C TYR A 230 50.12 32.49 23.72
N GLY A 231 51.37 32.09 23.97
CA GLY A 231 51.92 30.85 23.45
C GLY A 231 51.11 29.60 23.81
N ASN A 232 50.98 29.30 25.10
CA ASN A 232 50.25 28.10 25.56
C ASN A 232 48.74 28.22 25.36
N ARG A 233 48.18 29.44 25.43
CA ARG A 233 46.79 29.73 25.02
C ARG A 233 46.55 29.36 23.55
N ASN A 234 47.43 29.80 22.66
CA ASN A 234 47.30 29.57 21.23
C ASN A 234 47.49 28.09 20.89
N PHE A 235 48.40 27.38 21.60
CA PHE A 235 48.49 25.92 21.47
C PHE A 235 47.14 25.27 21.74
N TYR A 236 46.54 25.55 22.91
CA TYR A 236 45.23 25.02 23.29
C TYR A 236 44.15 25.37 22.27
N LEU A 237 44.02 26.64 21.89
CA LEU A 237 43.00 27.10 20.94
C LEU A 237 43.12 26.39 19.58
N TYR A 238 44.31 26.40 18.98
CA TYR A 238 44.51 25.79 17.67
C TYR A 238 44.37 24.27 17.71
N PHE A 239 44.82 23.60 18.77
CA PHE A 239 44.64 22.15 18.90
C PHE A 239 43.16 21.80 19.00
N THR A 240 42.43 22.45 19.93
CA THR A 240 41.00 22.22 20.14
C THR A 240 40.18 22.49 18.89
N ASP A 241 40.45 23.59 18.18
CA ASP A 241 39.72 23.97 16.97
C ASP A 241 40.02 23.05 15.78
N TRP A 242 41.24 22.53 15.66
CA TRP A 242 41.66 21.76 14.49
C TRP A 242 41.48 20.25 14.66
N PHE A 243 41.62 19.74 15.88
CA PHE A 243 41.77 18.31 16.14
C PHE A 243 40.89 17.78 17.28
N GLY A 244 40.17 18.65 18.00
CA GLY A 244 39.33 18.26 19.13
C GLY A 244 40.06 18.37 20.48
N PRO A 245 39.49 17.80 21.57
CA PRO A 245 39.96 18.02 22.93
C PRO A 245 41.47 17.77 23.12
N THR A 246 42.14 18.61 23.92
CA THR A 246 43.56 18.43 24.27
C THR A 246 43.78 17.39 25.37
N THR A 247 42.71 16.87 25.95
CA THR A 247 42.71 15.97 27.10
C THR A 247 41.88 14.73 26.79
N GLN A 248 42.29 13.60 27.37
CA GLN A 248 41.57 12.34 27.30
C GLN A 248 41.40 11.77 28.70
N ARG A 249 40.18 11.80 29.23
CA ARG A 249 39.77 11.46 30.59
C ARG A 249 38.62 10.46 30.50
N ALA A 250 38.67 9.44 31.37
CA ALA A 250 37.61 8.45 31.40
C ALA A 250 36.26 9.09 31.75
N PRO A 251 35.15 8.63 31.12
CA PRO A 251 33.81 9.02 31.52
C PRO A 251 33.53 8.78 32.99
N ILE A 252 32.70 9.64 33.57
CA ILE A 252 32.21 9.51 34.94
C ILE A 252 30.68 9.48 34.95
N GLY A 253 30.11 8.80 35.94
CA GLY A 253 28.67 8.67 36.07
C GLY A 253 28.26 7.93 37.33
N VAL A 254 26.95 7.85 37.55
CA VAL A 254 26.33 7.18 38.69
C VAL A 254 25.05 6.47 38.23
N VAL A 255 24.86 5.24 38.71
CA VAL A 255 23.57 4.56 38.70
C VAL A 255 22.76 5.00 39.92
N ASP A 256 21.77 5.86 39.69
CA ASP A 256 20.90 6.41 40.73
C ASP A 256 19.94 5.32 41.26
N SER A 257 19.31 4.56 40.36
CA SER A 257 18.38 3.49 40.72
C SER A 257 18.26 2.42 39.63
N VAL A 258 17.84 1.22 40.03
CA VAL A 258 17.42 0.14 39.13
C VAL A 258 16.05 -0.33 39.59
N TRP A 259 15.02 -0.09 38.79
CA TRP A 259 13.66 -0.58 39.03
C TRP A 259 13.47 -1.92 38.34
N THR A 260 12.55 -2.74 38.84
CA THR A 260 12.21 -4.05 38.27
C THR A 260 10.73 -4.08 37.89
N SER A 261 10.43 -4.76 36.80
CA SER A 261 9.09 -5.22 36.41
C SER A 261 9.17 -6.71 36.06
N ASP A 262 8.03 -7.37 35.88
CA ASP A 262 7.92 -8.72 35.29
C ASP A 262 8.71 -8.89 33.97
N GLN A 263 8.75 -7.84 33.15
CA GLN A 263 9.48 -7.82 31.86
C GLN A 263 11.00 -7.63 31.99
N GLY A 264 11.52 -7.14 33.12
CA GLY A 264 12.94 -6.86 33.28
C GLY A 264 13.29 -5.70 34.22
N VAL A 265 14.30 -4.91 33.84
CA VAL A 265 14.90 -3.88 34.70
C VAL A 265 15.01 -2.52 34.00
N THR A 266 14.82 -1.42 34.73
CA THR A 266 15.06 -0.06 34.24
C THR A 266 16.14 0.61 35.06
N ALA A 267 17.31 0.84 34.45
CA ALA A 267 18.44 1.54 35.06
C ALA A 267 18.34 3.05 34.79
N ASN A 268 18.43 3.85 35.85
CA ASN A 268 18.38 5.31 35.80
C ASN A 268 19.65 5.89 36.39
N GLY A 269 20.11 7.01 35.83
CA GLY A 269 21.32 7.66 36.31
C GLY A 269 21.74 8.84 35.47
N TRP A 270 23.02 9.17 35.56
CA TRP A 270 23.68 10.13 34.69
C TRP A 270 25.10 9.69 34.39
N ALA A 271 25.61 10.09 33.22
CA ALA A 271 27.01 9.94 32.87
C ALA A 271 27.42 11.00 31.85
N PHE A 272 28.67 11.44 31.91
CA PHE A 272 29.25 12.32 30.91
C PHE A 272 30.76 12.05 30.78
N ASP A 273 31.29 12.42 29.64
CA ASP A 273 32.72 12.44 29.38
C ASP A 273 33.26 13.86 29.65
N PRO A 274 34.22 14.05 30.58
CA PRO A 274 34.79 15.35 30.88
C PRO A 274 35.35 16.11 29.67
N ASP A 275 35.70 15.43 28.58
CA ASP A 275 36.31 16.02 27.39
C ASP A 275 35.30 16.57 26.38
N THR A 276 34.00 16.36 26.60
CA THR A 276 32.95 16.90 25.74
C THR A 276 31.77 17.45 26.54
N THR A 277 30.99 18.32 25.91
CA THR A 277 29.67 18.76 26.42
C THR A 277 28.52 18.03 25.74
N ALA A 278 28.80 17.25 24.69
CA ALA A 278 27.81 16.42 24.04
C ALA A 278 27.43 15.22 24.92
N PRO A 279 26.18 14.74 24.85
CA PRO A 279 25.81 13.47 25.47
C PRO A 279 26.67 12.32 24.97
N ILE A 280 26.89 11.32 25.82
CA ILE A 280 27.61 10.08 25.49
C ILE A 280 26.65 8.89 25.50
N VAL A 281 27.11 7.72 25.08
CA VAL A 281 26.32 6.48 25.16
C VAL A 281 26.64 5.77 26.47
N VAL A 282 25.63 5.21 27.13
CA VAL A 282 25.81 4.22 28.20
C VAL A 282 25.22 2.89 27.77
N HIS A 283 25.86 1.80 28.19
CA HIS A 283 25.41 0.42 27.98
C HIS A 283 24.98 -0.21 29.30
N VAL A 284 23.89 -0.95 29.28
CA VAL A 284 23.34 -1.70 30.42
C VAL A 284 23.57 -3.19 30.18
N TYR A 285 24.32 -3.78 31.09
CA TYR A 285 24.64 -5.20 31.11
C TYR A 285 23.80 -5.91 32.16
N VAL A 286 23.22 -7.07 31.81
CA VAL A 286 22.54 -7.97 32.74
C VAL A 286 23.32 -9.29 32.76
N ASP A 287 23.82 -9.67 33.93
CA ASP A 287 24.64 -10.87 34.15
C ASP A 287 25.86 -10.97 33.20
N GLY A 288 26.49 -9.83 32.93
CA GLY A 288 27.68 -9.73 32.08
C GLY A 288 27.40 -9.73 30.58
N ARG A 289 26.13 -9.67 30.15
CA ARG A 289 25.75 -9.53 28.74
C ARG A 289 25.23 -8.13 28.46
N ASP A 290 25.68 -7.50 27.39
CA ASP A 290 25.17 -6.21 26.92
C ASP A 290 23.73 -6.38 26.39
N ILE A 291 22.75 -5.73 27.02
CA ILE A 291 21.33 -5.91 26.68
C ILE A 291 20.77 -4.67 25.99
N ALA A 292 21.14 -3.48 26.45
CA ALA A 292 20.56 -2.23 25.98
C ALA A 292 21.56 -1.08 26.09
N ALA A 293 21.43 -0.09 25.22
CA ALA A 293 22.24 1.12 25.26
C ALA A 293 21.39 2.35 24.90
N ALA A 294 21.73 3.50 25.47
CA ALA A 294 21.11 4.76 25.11
C ALA A 294 22.06 5.94 25.29
N TRP A 295 21.75 7.05 24.62
CA TRP A 295 22.41 8.33 24.84
C TRP A 295 21.99 8.93 26.17
N THR A 296 22.90 9.64 26.84
CA THR A 296 22.67 10.36 28.09
C THR A 296 21.92 11.68 27.86
N SER A 297 20.82 11.67 27.10
CA SER A 297 20.14 12.89 26.63
C SER A 297 19.07 13.45 27.57
N ILE A 298 18.88 12.89 28.76
CA ILE A 298 17.86 13.36 29.72
C ILE A 298 18.42 14.54 30.54
N SER A 299 17.60 15.59 30.74
CA SER A 299 18.02 16.77 31.49
C SER A 299 18.29 16.46 32.98
N ARG A 300 19.45 16.91 33.47
CA ARG A 300 19.98 16.80 34.84
C ARG A 300 20.61 18.14 35.25
N PRO A 301 19.78 19.16 35.57
CA PRO A 301 20.27 20.48 35.97
C PRO A 301 21.12 20.45 37.24
N ASP A 302 20.89 19.48 38.12
CA ASP A 302 21.68 19.22 39.33
C ASP A 302 23.12 18.83 39.00
N VAL A 303 23.32 17.96 38.01
CA VAL A 303 24.65 17.58 37.51
C VAL A 303 25.30 18.76 36.80
N ALA A 304 24.54 19.50 35.99
CA ALA A 304 25.02 20.69 35.30
C ALA A 304 25.54 21.77 36.27
N ALA A 305 24.86 21.97 37.41
CA ALA A 305 25.24 22.95 38.41
C ALA A 305 26.62 22.66 39.05
N VAL A 306 26.95 21.37 39.21
CA VAL A 306 28.21 20.92 39.81
C VAL A 306 29.34 20.90 38.78
N TYR A 307 29.11 20.26 37.63
CA TYR A 307 30.18 19.94 36.68
C TYR A 307 30.26 20.90 35.49
N ARG A 308 29.22 21.73 35.27
CA ARG A 308 29.17 22.74 34.20
C ARG A 308 29.38 22.19 32.78
N LYS A 309 28.88 20.99 32.51
CA LYS A 309 28.99 20.30 31.20
C LYS A 309 27.71 20.34 30.36
N GLY A 310 26.74 21.18 30.72
CA GLY A 310 25.37 21.11 30.20
C GLY A 310 24.50 20.20 31.05
N ASP A 311 23.19 20.18 30.78
CA ASP A 311 22.21 19.40 31.54
C ASP A 311 21.81 18.10 30.86
N LEU A 312 22.09 17.89 29.57
CA LEU A 312 21.75 16.67 28.86
C LEU A 312 22.77 15.55 29.14
N HIS A 313 22.74 15.00 30.36
CA HIS A 313 23.63 13.91 30.81
C HIS A 313 22.94 12.79 31.60
N GLY A 314 21.61 12.80 31.70
CA GLY A 314 20.83 11.76 32.35
C GLY A 314 20.46 10.60 31.41
N TYR A 315 20.19 9.43 31.97
CA TYR A 315 19.68 8.27 31.23
C TYR A 315 18.60 7.52 32.02
N SER A 316 17.71 6.85 31.29
CA SER A 316 16.71 5.89 31.77
C SER A 316 16.56 4.80 30.72
N ILE A 317 16.97 3.58 31.05
CA ILE A 317 17.14 2.50 30.08
C ILE A 317 16.48 1.24 30.59
N PHE A 318 15.49 0.75 29.86
CA PHE A 318 14.91 -0.57 30.07
C PHE A 318 15.78 -1.65 29.42
N ALA A 319 16.04 -2.72 30.16
CA ALA A 319 16.74 -3.91 29.71
C ALA A 319 15.89 -5.14 30.06
N PRO A 320 15.42 -5.94 29.08
CA PRO A 320 14.66 -7.15 29.35
C PRO A 320 15.49 -8.14 30.17
N ALA A 321 14.85 -8.75 31.17
CA ALA A 321 15.43 -9.80 32.01
C ALA A 321 14.33 -10.76 32.45
N ALA A 322 14.66 -12.05 32.51
CA ALA A 322 13.73 -13.07 32.97
C ALA A 322 13.48 -12.95 34.50
N PRO A 323 12.49 -13.66 35.06
CA PRO A 323 12.33 -13.77 36.50
C PRO A 323 13.55 -14.41 37.16
N GLY A 324 14.07 -13.78 38.22
CA GLY A 324 15.28 -14.21 38.90
C GLY A 324 16.10 -13.09 39.50
N VAL A 325 17.20 -13.48 40.14
CA VAL A 325 18.19 -12.53 40.69
C VAL A 325 19.20 -12.19 39.59
N HIS A 326 19.34 -10.90 39.29
CA HIS A 326 20.18 -10.40 38.22
C HIS A 326 21.18 -9.35 38.72
N ARG A 327 22.40 -9.36 38.19
CA ARG A 327 23.38 -8.29 38.37
C ARG A 327 23.32 -7.34 37.16
N VAL A 328 22.88 -6.12 37.42
CA VAL A 328 22.74 -5.04 36.42
C VAL A 328 23.90 -4.08 36.56
N CYS A 329 24.70 -3.90 35.53
CA CYS A 329 25.85 -3.01 35.51
C CYS A 329 25.72 -2.00 34.37
N VAL A 330 26.15 -0.75 34.59
CA VAL A 330 26.13 0.29 33.57
C VAL A 330 27.55 0.73 33.26
N TYR A 331 27.86 0.85 31.97
CA TYR A 331 29.16 1.30 31.46
C TYR A 331 28.98 2.56 30.62
N ALA A 332 29.80 3.59 30.84
CA ALA A 332 29.75 4.83 30.08
C ALA A 332 30.81 4.81 28.99
N VAL A 333 30.41 5.01 27.74
CA VAL A 333 31.31 4.96 26.58
C VAL A 333 31.96 6.32 26.39
N ASP A 334 33.29 6.29 26.29
CA ASP A 334 34.13 7.45 26.01
C ASP A 334 33.83 8.06 24.65
N SER A 335 33.88 9.39 24.54
CA SER A 335 33.53 10.11 23.31
C SER A 335 34.51 9.86 22.16
N ALA A 336 35.75 9.48 22.45
CA ALA A 336 36.73 9.00 21.47
C ALA A 336 36.67 7.47 21.27
N GLY A 337 35.83 6.76 22.04
CA GLY A 337 35.65 5.31 21.97
C GLY A 337 36.80 4.50 22.57
N LEU A 338 37.68 5.14 23.35
CA LEU A 338 38.90 4.51 23.88
C LEU A 338 38.66 3.75 25.19
N PHE A 339 37.65 4.15 25.96
CA PHE A 339 37.32 3.58 27.26
C PHE A 339 35.81 3.33 27.38
N ALA A 340 35.45 2.36 28.22
CA ALA A 340 34.07 2.15 28.66
C ALA A 340 34.06 1.78 30.15
N PRO A 341 34.35 2.72 31.07
CA PRO A 341 34.36 2.43 32.51
C PRO A 341 33.00 1.99 33.04
N GLU A 342 33.01 1.07 34.01
CA GLU A 342 31.84 0.74 34.82
C GLU A 342 31.50 1.92 35.73
N ILE A 343 30.30 2.48 35.59
CA ILE A 343 29.82 3.59 36.42
C ILE A 343 28.95 3.11 37.60
N GLY A 344 28.56 1.84 37.61
CA GLY A 344 27.98 1.18 38.77
C GLY A 344 27.24 -0.11 38.47
N CYS A 345 27.09 -0.96 39.49
CA CYS A 345 26.25 -2.16 39.45
C CYS A 345 25.24 -2.21 40.60
N ARG A 346 24.12 -2.90 40.38
CA ARG A 346 23.12 -3.28 41.39
C ARG A 346 22.70 -4.73 41.18
N THR A 347 22.42 -5.44 42.27
CA THR A 347 21.75 -6.74 42.21
C THR A 347 20.28 -6.52 42.51
N VAL A 348 19.41 -6.99 41.62
CA VAL A 348 17.95 -6.86 41.72
C VAL A 348 17.27 -8.20 41.49
N THR A 349 16.03 -8.33 41.94
CA THR A 349 15.22 -9.53 41.73
C THR A 349 14.03 -9.17 40.86
N VAL A 350 13.96 -9.73 39.67
CA VAL A 350 12.79 -9.69 38.80
C VAL A 350 11.82 -10.77 39.28
N VAL A 351 10.59 -10.38 39.60
CA VAL A 351 9.53 -11.27 40.08
C VAL A 351 8.41 -11.27 39.06
N ASP A 352 7.89 -12.45 38.80
CA ASP A 352 6.76 -12.72 37.91
C ASP A 352 5.78 -13.61 38.68
N ARG A 353 4.53 -13.17 38.77
CA ARG A 353 3.44 -13.77 39.54
C ARG A 353 2.35 -14.23 38.58
N PRO A 354 1.94 -15.51 38.64
CA PRO A 354 1.00 -16.04 37.67
C PRO A 354 -0.36 -15.33 37.72
N PRO A 355 -1.03 -15.16 36.57
CA PRO A 355 -2.37 -14.61 36.50
C PRO A 355 -3.38 -15.35 37.37
N LEU A 356 -4.32 -14.60 37.93
CA LEU A 356 -5.44 -15.09 38.72
C LEU A 356 -6.74 -14.82 37.97
N GLY A 357 -7.72 -15.70 38.12
CA GLY A 357 -9.03 -15.50 37.52
C GLY A 357 -10.06 -16.53 37.91
N VAL A 358 -11.30 -16.28 37.54
CA VAL A 358 -12.44 -17.17 37.77
C VAL A 358 -13.38 -17.12 36.57
N VAL A 359 -13.87 -18.29 36.16
CA VAL A 359 -15.02 -18.42 35.25
C VAL A 359 -16.30 -18.33 36.08
N ASP A 360 -16.97 -17.17 36.04
CA ASP A 360 -18.22 -16.94 36.75
C ASP A 360 -19.35 -17.78 36.14
N SER A 361 -19.45 -17.82 34.80
CA SER A 361 -20.48 -18.61 34.11
C SER A 361 -20.13 -18.92 32.66
N ALA A 362 -20.59 -20.06 32.17
CA ALA A 362 -20.63 -20.41 30.76
C ALA A 362 -22.05 -20.87 30.40
N THR A 363 -22.79 -20.05 29.65
CA THR A 363 -24.23 -20.26 29.38
C THR A 363 -24.53 -20.24 27.89
N VAL A 364 -25.61 -20.92 27.49
CA VAL A 364 -26.06 -21.00 26.09
C VAL A 364 -27.44 -20.35 25.98
N ALA A 365 -27.56 -19.35 25.12
CA ALA A 365 -28.82 -18.70 24.79
C ALA A 365 -28.88 -18.43 23.28
N GLY A 366 -29.98 -18.80 22.62
CA GLY A 366 -30.12 -18.66 21.16
C GLY A 366 -28.99 -19.34 20.37
N GLY A 367 -28.56 -20.52 20.83
CA GLY A 367 -27.45 -21.28 20.24
C GLY A 367 -26.05 -20.67 20.43
N GLN A 368 -25.92 -19.52 21.09
CA GLN A 368 -24.63 -18.86 21.34
C GLN A 368 -24.12 -19.14 22.76
N LEU A 369 -22.91 -19.72 22.86
CA LEU A 369 -22.20 -19.88 24.13
C LEU A 369 -21.59 -18.53 24.53
N THR A 370 -21.92 -18.07 25.73
CA THR A 370 -21.33 -16.87 26.36
C THR A 370 -20.60 -17.27 27.63
N VAL A 371 -19.31 -16.93 27.71
CA VAL A 371 -18.45 -17.18 28.87
C VAL A 371 -18.14 -15.85 29.56
N ARG A 372 -18.39 -15.77 30.86
CA ARG A 372 -18.15 -14.59 31.68
C ARG A 372 -17.27 -14.91 32.87
N GLY A 373 -16.50 -13.93 33.31
CA GLY A 373 -15.63 -14.07 34.46
C GLY A 373 -14.81 -12.83 34.69
N TRP A 374 -13.71 -13.01 35.42
CA TRP A 374 -12.66 -12.02 35.58
C TRP A 374 -11.30 -12.70 35.57
N ALA A 375 -10.28 -11.96 35.14
CA ALA A 375 -8.89 -12.36 35.29
C ALA A 375 -8.00 -11.10 35.33
N PHE A 376 -6.93 -11.17 36.11
CA PHE A 376 -5.90 -10.14 36.16
C PHE A 376 -4.53 -10.77 36.43
N ASP A 377 -3.50 -10.02 36.08
CA ASP A 377 -2.12 -10.38 36.37
C ASP A 377 -1.61 -9.44 37.48
N PRO A 378 -1.16 -9.95 38.64
CA PRO A 378 -0.68 -9.12 39.76
C PRO A 378 0.50 -8.20 39.42
N ASP A 379 1.16 -8.38 38.28
CA ASP A 379 2.29 -7.57 37.84
C ASP A 379 1.89 -6.37 36.97
N THR A 380 0.60 -6.22 36.66
CA THR A 380 0.06 -5.04 35.96
C THR A 380 -1.27 -4.56 36.56
N THR A 381 -1.55 -3.27 36.39
CA THR A 381 -2.88 -2.69 36.69
C THR A 381 -3.78 -2.58 35.45
N GLY A 382 -3.25 -2.91 34.28
CA GLY A 382 -3.99 -2.92 33.02
C GLY A 382 -4.73 -4.25 32.78
N PRO A 383 -5.72 -4.27 31.87
CA PRO A 383 -6.40 -5.50 31.48
C PRO A 383 -5.42 -6.46 30.77
N ILE A 384 -5.68 -7.75 30.91
CA ILE A 384 -4.95 -8.84 30.23
C ILE A 384 -5.84 -9.52 29.20
N VAL A 385 -5.27 -10.44 28.41
CA VAL A 385 -6.04 -11.26 27.46
C VAL A 385 -6.43 -12.57 28.13
N VAL A 386 -7.65 -13.03 27.89
CA VAL A 386 -8.06 -14.40 28.18
C VAL A 386 -8.43 -15.14 26.90
N HIS A 387 -8.13 -16.43 26.84
CA HIS A 387 -8.52 -17.34 25.76
C HIS A 387 -9.54 -18.35 26.26
N VAL A 388 -10.57 -18.61 25.45
CA VAL A 388 -11.61 -19.59 25.69
C VAL A 388 -11.37 -20.81 24.82
N TYR A 389 -11.25 -21.96 25.47
CA TYR A 389 -11.06 -23.26 24.82
C TYR A 389 -12.34 -24.09 24.96
N VAL A 390 -12.77 -24.73 23.88
CA VAL A 390 -13.85 -25.71 23.86
C VAL A 390 -13.24 -27.07 23.48
N ASP A 391 -13.35 -28.04 24.37
CA ASP A 391 -12.76 -29.39 24.23
C ASP A 391 -11.26 -29.38 23.87
N GLY A 392 -10.52 -28.43 24.44
CA GLY A 392 -9.07 -28.29 24.24
C GLY A 392 -8.68 -27.54 22.95
N ARG A 393 -9.63 -26.98 22.21
CA ARG A 393 -9.37 -26.10 21.05
C ARG A 393 -9.67 -24.65 21.39
N ASP A 394 -8.73 -23.75 21.10
CA ASP A 394 -8.94 -22.30 21.22
C ASP A 394 -10.01 -21.83 20.21
N VAL A 395 -11.06 -21.18 20.68
CA VAL A 395 -12.20 -20.74 19.86
C VAL A 395 -12.48 -19.24 19.94
N ALA A 396 -11.98 -18.55 20.97
CA ALA A 396 -12.20 -17.11 21.16
C ALA A 396 -11.19 -16.53 22.15
N ALA A 397 -10.87 -15.25 22.00
CA ALA A 397 -10.07 -14.50 22.97
C ALA A 397 -10.64 -13.09 23.15
N SER A 398 -10.42 -12.49 24.32
CA SER A 398 -10.82 -11.11 24.59
C SER A 398 -9.99 -10.48 25.70
N TRP A 399 -9.95 -9.16 25.73
CA TRP A 399 -9.38 -8.40 26.85
C TRP A 399 -10.30 -8.45 28.07
N THR A 400 -9.71 -8.35 29.26
CA THR A 400 -10.45 -8.27 30.53
C THR A 400 -10.88 -6.83 30.85
N ASP A 401 -11.36 -6.08 29.88
CA ASP A 401 -11.60 -4.63 30.00
C ASP A 401 -12.97 -4.23 30.60
N ILE A 402 -13.72 -5.18 31.16
CA ILE A 402 -15.03 -4.91 31.79
C ILE A 402 -14.83 -4.58 33.27
N SER A 403 -15.47 -3.51 33.75
CA SER A 403 -15.39 -3.10 35.16
C SER A 403 -15.94 -4.16 36.13
N ARG A 404 -15.13 -4.49 37.15
CA ARG A 404 -15.34 -5.41 38.27
C ARG A 404 -14.85 -4.77 39.58
N PRO A 405 -15.58 -3.77 40.12
CA PRO A 405 -15.18 -3.08 41.35
C PRO A 405 -15.11 -4.00 42.58
N ASP A 406 -15.86 -5.11 42.55
CA ASP A 406 -15.84 -6.15 43.58
C ASP A 406 -14.50 -6.89 43.64
N VAL A 407 -13.88 -7.16 42.47
CA VAL A 407 -12.54 -7.76 42.38
C VAL A 407 -11.49 -6.74 42.80
N ALA A 408 -11.61 -5.50 42.32
CA ALA A 408 -10.73 -4.39 42.68
C ALA A 408 -10.67 -4.16 44.20
N ALA A 409 -11.80 -4.26 44.89
CA ALA A 409 -11.89 -4.08 46.34
C ALA A 409 -11.14 -5.16 47.15
N VAL A 410 -10.94 -6.34 46.57
CA VAL A 410 -10.23 -7.46 47.21
C VAL A 410 -8.74 -7.45 46.90
N TYR A 411 -8.36 -7.22 45.63
CA TYR A 411 -6.98 -7.38 45.16
C TYR A 411 -6.23 -6.06 44.93
N GLY A 412 -6.93 -4.94 44.67
CA GLY A 412 -6.33 -3.61 44.59
C GLY A 412 -5.73 -3.21 43.23
N ASP A 413 -5.74 -4.08 42.22
CA ASP A 413 -5.04 -3.87 40.94
C ASP A 413 -5.88 -3.18 39.85
N GLY A 414 -6.89 -2.38 40.24
CA GLY A 414 -7.83 -1.73 39.31
C GLY A 414 -9.13 -2.52 39.11
N ASP A 415 -10.12 -1.93 38.43
CA ASP A 415 -11.44 -2.55 38.22
C ASP A 415 -11.66 -3.10 36.81
N LEU A 416 -10.81 -2.79 35.83
CA LEU A 416 -10.95 -3.31 34.47
C LEU A 416 -10.34 -4.71 34.34
N HIS A 417 -11.00 -5.71 34.93
CA HIS A 417 -10.56 -7.10 34.98
C HIS A 417 -11.64 -8.14 34.61
N GLY A 418 -12.83 -7.70 34.20
CA GLY A 418 -13.92 -8.58 33.80
C GLY A 418 -13.90 -8.92 32.31
N TYR A 419 -14.47 -10.07 31.93
CA TYR A 419 -14.66 -10.45 30.52
C TYR A 419 -16.05 -11.04 30.28
N SER A 420 -16.55 -10.89 29.04
CA SER A 420 -17.77 -11.53 28.54
C SER A 420 -17.62 -11.87 27.06
N ILE A 421 -17.40 -13.14 26.76
CA ILE A 421 -16.93 -13.62 25.46
C ILE A 421 -17.97 -14.54 24.84
N ALA A 422 -18.35 -14.25 23.60
CA ALA A 422 -19.08 -15.18 22.76
C ALA A 422 -18.12 -16.21 22.17
N ALA A 423 -18.42 -17.49 22.37
CA ALA A 423 -17.63 -18.60 21.82
C ALA A 423 -18.53 -19.46 20.91
N ALA A 424 -17.97 -19.92 19.79
CA ALA A 424 -18.65 -20.88 18.94
C ALA A 424 -18.47 -22.30 19.51
N ALA A 425 -19.56 -23.07 19.58
CA ALA A 425 -19.53 -24.46 19.97
C ALA A 425 -20.65 -25.22 19.25
N SER A 426 -20.38 -26.46 18.84
CA SER A 426 -21.38 -27.33 18.21
C SER A 426 -22.47 -27.75 19.21
N GLY A 427 -23.56 -28.34 18.73
CA GLY A 427 -24.56 -28.95 19.62
C GLY A 427 -23.99 -30.17 20.37
N GLY A 428 -24.24 -30.24 21.68
CA GLY A 428 -23.81 -31.33 22.56
C GLY A 428 -23.10 -30.86 23.84
N PRO A 429 -22.65 -31.81 24.67
CA PRO A 429 -21.88 -31.52 25.88
C PRO A 429 -20.44 -31.14 25.53
N HIS A 430 -19.97 -30.04 26.09
CA HIS A 430 -18.65 -29.46 25.84
C HIS A 430 -17.96 -29.08 27.17
N ARG A 431 -16.64 -29.29 27.25
CA ARG A 431 -15.80 -28.74 28.33
C ARG A 431 -15.26 -27.39 27.87
N VAL A 432 -15.72 -26.33 28.52
CA VAL A 432 -15.31 -24.95 28.23
C VAL A 432 -14.32 -24.50 29.28
N CYS A 433 -13.12 -24.10 28.87
CA CYS A 433 -12.03 -23.67 29.75
C CYS A 433 -11.58 -22.27 29.40
N VAL A 434 -11.11 -21.52 30.39
CA VAL A 434 -10.52 -20.20 30.18
C VAL A 434 -9.09 -20.20 30.68
N TYR A 435 -8.19 -19.62 29.89
CA TYR A 435 -6.79 -19.42 30.22
C TYR A 435 -6.51 -17.92 30.21
N ALA A 436 -5.87 -17.42 31.26
CA ALA A 436 -5.43 -16.02 31.34
C ALA A 436 -4.00 -15.91 30.80
N VAL A 437 -3.72 -14.89 29.98
CA VAL A 437 -2.39 -14.68 29.42
C VAL A 437 -1.60 -13.78 30.36
N ASP A 438 -0.45 -14.28 30.79
CA ASP A 438 0.53 -13.59 31.62
C ASP A 438 1.17 -12.44 30.85
N THR A 439 1.43 -11.31 31.51
CA THR A 439 2.05 -10.15 30.85
C THR A 439 3.47 -10.44 30.37
N ALA A 440 4.22 -11.34 31.01
CA ALA A 440 5.51 -11.85 30.55
C ALA A 440 5.42 -12.76 29.30
N GLY A 441 4.21 -13.16 28.92
CA GLY A 441 3.87 -13.75 27.61
C GLY A 441 4.29 -15.21 27.40
N ALA A 442 4.99 -15.84 28.36
CA ALA A 442 5.45 -17.22 28.25
C ALA A 442 4.50 -18.24 28.93
N TYR A 443 3.58 -17.76 29.77
CA TYR A 443 2.73 -18.59 30.61
C TYR A 443 1.26 -18.19 30.45
N ALA A 444 0.36 -19.17 30.45
CA ALA A 444 -1.08 -18.91 30.43
C ALA A 444 -1.80 -19.96 31.29
N PRO A 445 -2.05 -19.70 32.59
CA PRO A 445 -2.67 -20.68 33.46
C PRO A 445 -4.15 -20.88 33.13
N GLU A 446 -4.65 -22.12 33.32
CA GLU A 446 -6.09 -22.42 33.33
C GLU A 446 -6.72 -21.76 34.57
N ILE A 447 -7.60 -20.79 34.37
CA ILE A 447 -8.28 -20.08 35.48
C ILE A 447 -9.61 -20.73 35.85
N GLY A 448 -10.15 -21.61 34.99
CA GLY A 448 -11.30 -22.43 35.32
C GLY A 448 -11.95 -23.09 34.11
N CYS A 449 -12.77 -24.12 34.37
CA CYS A 449 -13.57 -24.79 33.35
C CYS A 449 -14.99 -25.10 33.83
N GLN A 450 -15.93 -25.13 32.90
CA GLN A 450 -17.32 -25.55 33.12
C GLN A 450 -17.77 -26.53 32.02
N MET A 451 -18.62 -27.48 32.40
CA MET A 451 -19.31 -28.34 31.44
C MET A 451 -20.59 -27.63 30.98
N VAL A 452 -20.76 -27.48 29.67
CA VAL A 452 -21.90 -26.79 29.08
C VAL A 452 -22.52 -27.69 28.03
N ASN A 453 -23.86 -27.75 27.99
CA ASN A 453 -24.57 -28.47 26.94
C ASN A 453 -25.20 -27.46 25.97
N VAL A 454 -24.65 -27.38 24.76
CA VAL A 454 -25.16 -26.51 23.69
C VAL A 454 -26.32 -27.24 22.99
N VAL A 455 -27.48 -26.58 22.92
CA VAL A 455 -28.63 -27.11 22.19
C VAL A 455 -28.62 -26.47 20.80
N ASN A 456 -28.38 -27.28 19.76
CA ASN A 456 -28.55 -26.91 18.35
C ASN A 456 -29.65 -27.80 17.73
N ARG A 457 -30.70 -27.20 17.20
CA ARG A 457 -31.88 -27.79 16.56
C ARG A 457 -31.80 -27.55 15.05
N GLN A 458 -32.01 -28.61 14.28
CA GLN A 458 -31.94 -28.51 12.81
C GLN A 458 -32.91 -27.47 12.25
N PRO A 459 -32.49 -26.71 11.21
CA PRO A 459 -33.37 -25.84 10.45
C PRO A 459 -34.60 -26.56 9.87
N ILE A 460 -35.69 -25.82 9.73
CA ILE A 460 -36.95 -26.32 9.17
C ILE A 460 -37.31 -25.44 7.98
N GLY A 461 -37.82 -26.04 6.91
CA GLY A 461 -38.29 -25.30 5.75
C GLY A 461 -39.09 -26.15 4.78
N VAL A 462 -39.63 -25.51 3.75
CA VAL A 462 -40.42 -26.12 2.69
C VAL A 462 -40.19 -25.38 1.37
N VAL A 463 -40.12 -26.12 0.26
CA VAL A 463 -40.29 -25.61 -1.11
C VAL A 463 -41.78 -25.57 -1.44
N ASP A 464 -42.35 -24.39 -1.60
CA ASP A 464 -43.78 -24.20 -1.87
C ASP A 464 -44.10 -24.39 -3.37
N SER A 465 -43.28 -23.82 -4.26
CA SER A 465 -43.44 -23.97 -5.70
C SER A 465 -42.12 -23.91 -6.46
N ALA A 466 -42.09 -24.56 -7.62
CA ALA A 466 -40.98 -24.52 -8.57
C ALA A 466 -41.57 -24.57 -9.99
N THR A 467 -41.57 -23.43 -10.70
CA THR A 467 -42.26 -23.28 -11.99
C THR A 467 -41.34 -22.70 -13.05
N VAL A 468 -41.36 -23.27 -14.26
CA VAL A 468 -40.55 -22.82 -15.39
C VAL A 468 -41.36 -21.88 -16.28
N ALA A 469 -40.81 -20.71 -16.59
CA ALA A 469 -41.34 -19.78 -17.58
C ALA A 469 -40.18 -19.03 -18.27
N GLY A 470 -40.24 -18.89 -19.59
CA GLY A 470 -39.24 -18.12 -20.36
C GLY A 470 -37.78 -18.54 -20.13
N GLY A 471 -37.52 -19.84 -19.97
CA GLY A 471 -36.16 -20.37 -19.70
C GLY A 471 -35.64 -20.13 -18.28
N GLN A 472 -36.50 -19.75 -17.35
CA GLN A 472 -36.15 -19.52 -15.95
C GLN A 472 -37.05 -20.34 -15.03
N LEU A 473 -36.44 -21.01 -14.04
CA LEU A 473 -37.12 -21.68 -12.94
C LEU A 473 -37.31 -20.68 -11.79
N THR A 474 -38.55 -20.36 -11.45
CA THR A 474 -38.86 -19.57 -10.26
C THR A 474 -39.24 -20.50 -9.12
N VAL A 475 -38.57 -20.34 -7.97
CA VAL A 475 -38.73 -21.18 -6.78
C VAL A 475 -39.12 -20.29 -5.60
N THR A 476 -40.16 -20.67 -4.88
CA THR A 476 -40.57 -20.00 -3.64
C THR A 476 -40.71 -21.00 -2.50
N GLY A 477 -40.60 -20.50 -1.27
CA GLY A 477 -40.70 -21.32 -0.08
C GLY A 477 -40.46 -20.52 1.19
N TRP A 478 -40.15 -21.24 2.26
CA TRP A 478 -39.74 -20.64 3.52
C TRP A 478 -38.75 -21.56 4.26
N ALA A 479 -37.90 -20.97 5.09
CA ALA A 479 -37.00 -21.70 5.96
C ALA A 479 -36.63 -20.83 7.18
N PHE A 480 -36.50 -21.45 8.35
CA PHE A 480 -35.98 -20.82 9.56
C PHE A 480 -35.19 -21.82 10.39
N ASP A 481 -34.32 -21.31 11.24
CA ASP A 481 -33.60 -22.11 12.23
C ASP A 481 -34.22 -21.85 13.62
N PRO A 482 -34.71 -22.88 14.33
CA PRO A 482 -35.33 -22.72 15.64
C PRO A 482 -34.46 -22.01 16.70
N ASP A 483 -33.14 -21.93 16.49
CA ASP A 483 -32.19 -21.35 17.44
C ASP A 483 -31.92 -19.85 17.21
N THR A 484 -32.45 -19.26 16.14
CA THR A 484 -32.34 -17.82 15.88
C THR A 484 -33.62 -17.21 15.30
N THR A 485 -33.93 -15.98 15.67
CA THR A 485 -35.02 -15.21 15.02
C THR A 485 -34.57 -14.51 13.74
N ALA A 486 -33.28 -14.54 13.41
CA ALA A 486 -32.75 -13.97 12.17
C ALA A 486 -33.07 -14.88 10.97
N SER A 487 -33.26 -14.28 9.79
CA SER A 487 -33.43 -15.02 8.54
C SER A 487 -32.16 -15.82 8.20
N ILE A 488 -32.33 -17.04 7.70
CA ILE A 488 -31.22 -17.94 7.34
C ILE A 488 -31.00 -18.02 5.83
N ALA A 489 -29.84 -18.55 5.42
CA ALA A 489 -29.56 -18.85 4.02
C ALA A 489 -30.25 -20.16 3.58
N VAL A 490 -30.62 -20.22 2.31
CA VAL A 490 -31.15 -21.41 1.63
C VAL A 490 -30.31 -21.66 0.38
N HIS A 491 -29.73 -22.85 0.27
CA HIS A 491 -28.92 -23.26 -0.87
C HIS A 491 -29.73 -24.11 -1.83
N PHE A 492 -29.50 -23.93 -3.13
CA PHE A 492 -30.20 -24.62 -4.20
C PHE A 492 -29.23 -25.42 -5.06
N TYR A 493 -29.61 -26.68 -5.33
CA TYR A 493 -28.85 -27.62 -6.13
C TYR A 493 -29.73 -28.14 -7.26
N VAL A 494 -29.25 -28.07 -8.50
CA VAL A 494 -29.89 -28.70 -9.67
C VAL A 494 -29.10 -29.94 -10.03
N ASP A 495 -29.77 -31.09 -10.09
CA ASP A 495 -29.18 -32.41 -10.35
C ASP A 495 -27.98 -32.75 -9.44
N GLY A 496 -28.09 -32.33 -8.17
CA GLY A 496 -27.05 -32.52 -7.16
C GLY A 496 -25.86 -31.55 -7.26
N THR A 497 -25.88 -30.62 -8.20
CA THR A 497 -24.82 -29.61 -8.38
C THR A 497 -25.24 -28.29 -7.78
N TRP A 498 -24.38 -27.70 -6.94
CA TRP A 498 -24.64 -26.38 -6.33
C TRP A 498 -24.84 -25.33 -7.43
N THR A 499 -25.92 -24.56 -7.32
CA THR A 499 -26.30 -23.57 -8.33
C THR A 499 -26.24 -22.16 -7.76
N THR A 500 -26.95 -21.93 -6.65
CA THR A 500 -27.10 -20.59 -6.07
C THR A 500 -27.60 -20.67 -4.62
N ALA A 501 -27.67 -19.53 -3.95
CA ALA A 501 -28.24 -19.38 -2.62
C ALA A 501 -29.04 -18.07 -2.50
N THR A 502 -29.96 -18.03 -1.54
CA THR A 502 -30.68 -16.80 -1.16
C THR A 502 -30.87 -16.74 0.35
N THR A 503 -31.20 -15.57 0.88
CA THR A 503 -31.63 -15.44 2.28
C THR A 503 -33.14 -15.50 2.35
N ALA A 504 -33.67 -16.28 3.29
CA ALA A 504 -35.10 -16.40 3.56
C ALA A 504 -35.66 -15.15 4.28
N ALA A 505 -35.54 -13.97 3.67
CA ALA A 505 -35.89 -12.69 4.28
C ALA A 505 -37.26 -12.13 3.84
N LEU A 506 -38.00 -12.83 2.98
CA LEU A 506 -39.33 -12.40 2.54
C LEU A 506 -40.38 -12.63 3.64
N SER A 507 -41.42 -11.81 3.63
CA SER A 507 -42.49 -11.87 4.63
C SER A 507 -43.42 -13.08 4.43
N ARG A 508 -43.58 -13.88 5.48
CA ARG A 508 -44.47 -15.05 5.64
C ARG A 508 -45.20 -15.00 6.99
N PRO A 509 -46.21 -14.12 7.14
CA PRO A 509 -46.97 -13.99 8.38
C PRO A 509 -47.70 -15.28 8.79
N ASP A 510 -48.04 -16.13 7.83
CA ASP A 510 -48.63 -17.45 8.04
C ASP A 510 -47.68 -18.41 8.76
N VAL A 511 -46.40 -18.45 8.37
CA VAL A 511 -45.35 -19.24 9.05
C VAL A 511 -45.10 -18.67 10.44
N ALA A 512 -45.04 -17.34 10.57
CA ALA A 512 -44.88 -16.66 11.86
C ALA A 512 -45.99 -17.01 12.85
N ALA A 513 -47.25 -17.11 12.38
CA ALA A 513 -48.39 -17.44 13.22
C ALA A 513 -48.33 -18.87 13.79
N VAL A 514 -47.68 -19.81 13.09
CA VAL A 514 -47.54 -21.20 13.52
C VAL A 514 -46.32 -21.40 14.41
N TYR A 515 -45.17 -20.85 14.03
CA TYR A 515 -43.88 -21.16 14.67
C TYR A 515 -43.34 -20.05 15.57
N GLY A 516 -43.91 -18.84 15.54
CA GLY A 516 -43.53 -17.74 16.44
C GLY A 516 -42.17 -17.08 16.14
N MET A 517 -41.55 -17.37 15.00
CA MET A 517 -40.18 -16.93 14.66
C MET A 517 -40.09 -15.54 14.00
N GLY A 518 -41.21 -14.81 13.93
CA GLY A 518 -41.33 -13.57 13.15
C GLY A 518 -41.65 -13.81 11.66
N PRO A 519 -42.01 -12.78 10.88
CA PRO A 519 -42.49 -12.97 9.51
C PRO A 519 -41.38 -13.12 8.46
N LEU A 520 -40.12 -12.77 8.74
CA LEU A 520 -39.07 -12.71 7.72
C LEU A 520 -38.36 -14.06 7.54
N HIS A 521 -39.09 -15.06 7.04
CA HIS A 521 -38.58 -16.43 6.82
C HIS A 521 -38.96 -17.03 5.45
N GLY A 522 -39.51 -16.23 4.54
CA GLY A 522 -39.82 -16.65 3.17
C GLY A 522 -38.65 -16.44 2.22
N TYR A 523 -38.59 -17.22 1.14
CA TYR A 523 -37.66 -16.99 0.03
C TYR A 523 -38.35 -17.07 -1.32
N GLY A 524 -37.76 -16.39 -2.29
CA GLY A 524 -38.14 -16.42 -3.70
C GLY A 524 -36.88 -16.18 -4.53
N ILE A 525 -36.58 -17.07 -5.47
CA ILE A 525 -35.41 -16.96 -6.34
C ILE A 525 -35.73 -17.45 -7.75
N THR A 526 -35.04 -16.89 -8.72
CA THR A 526 -35.11 -17.31 -10.13
C THR A 526 -33.77 -17.88 -10.56
N ILE A 527 -33.81 -19.06 -11.16
CA ILE A 527 -32.65 -19.88 -11.54
C ILE A 527 -32.72 -20.14 -13.05
N PRO A 528 -31.69 -19.80 -13.84
CA PRO A 528 -31.64 -20.19 -15.25
C PRO A 528 -31.73 -21.71 -15.41
N THR A 529 -32.51 -22.19 -16.37
CA THR A 529 -32.63 -23.64 -16.66
C THR A 529 -32.10 -23.99 -18.04
N THR A 530 -31.56 -25.20 -18.17
CA THR A 530 -31.25 -25.84 -19.46
C THR A 530 -32.41 -26.68 -19.97
N PRO A 531 -32.45 -27.04 -21.26
CA PRO A 531 -33.46 -27.93 -21.81
C PRO A 531 -33.45 -29.32 -21.17
N GLY A 532 -34.64 -29.91 -21.02
CA GLY A 532 -34.81 -31.29 -20.56
C GLY A 532 -35.18 -31.44 -19.07
N PRO A 533 -35.34 -32.68 -18.59
CA PRO A 533 -35.79 -32.95 -17.22
C PRO A 533 -34.65 -32.72 -16.20
N HIS A 534 -34.97 -32.04 -15.11
CA HIS A 534 -34.06 -31.67 -14.04
C HIS A 534 -34.72 -31.83 -12.66
N ARG A 535 -33.90 -31.96 -11.60
CA ARG A 535 -34.35 -31.99 -10.21
C ARG A 535 -33.67 -30.90 -9.39
N LEU A 536 -34.46 -30.00 -8.81
CA LEU A 536 -34.01 -29.01 -7.84
C LEU A 536 -34.16 -29.56 -6.42
N CYS A 537 -33.16 -29.37 -5.56
CA CYS A 537 -33.24 -29.57 -4.13
C CYS A 537 -32.79 -28.33 -3.36
N ALA A 538 -33.55 -27.94 -2.33
CA ALA A 538 -33.25 -26.82 -1.45
C ALA A 538 -32.79 -27.33 -0.07
N TYR A 539 -31.76 -26.68 0.48
CA TYR A 539 -31.21 -26.99 1.80
C TYR A 539 -31.20 -25.73 2.67
N ALA A 540 -31.76 -25.81 3.87
CA ALA A 540 -31.69 -24.74 4.85
C ALA A 540 -30.34 -24.76 5.55
N ILE A 541 -29.71 -23.60 5.72
CA ILE A 541 -28.40 -23.49 6.34
C ILE A 541 -28.55 -23.17 7.83
N ASP A 542 -27.92 -24.00 8.66
CA ASP A 542 -27.91 -23.86 10.11
C ASP A 542 -27.18 -22.59 10.54
N ALA A 543 -27.83 -21.78 11.37
CA ALA A 543 -27.34 -20.47 11.78
C ALA A 543 -26.18 -20.55 12.78
N THR A 544 -26.01 -21.69 13.44
CA THR A 544 -25.01 -21.92 14.49
C THR A 544 -23.95 -22.97 14.11
N GLY A 545 -24.07 -23.52 12.90
CA GLY A 545 -23.23 -24.58 12.38
C GLY A 545 -23.76 -25.95 12.78
N GLY A 546 -23.96 -26.82 11.79
CA GLY A 546 -24.60 -28.12 12.01
C GLY A 546 -24.92 -28.84 10.71
N VAL A 547 -25.91 -29.72 10.78
CA VAL A 547 -26.45 -30.38 9.59
C VAL A 547 -27.32 -29.37 8.85
N ASN A 548 -27.11 -29.23 7.55
CA ASN A 548 -27.96 -28.43 6.67
C ASN A 548 -29.01 -29.35 6.03
N PRO A 549 -30.26 -29.42 6.55
CA PRO A 549 -31.24 -30.39 6.08
C PRO A 549 -31.78 -30.04 4.70
N GLU A 550 -32.10 -31.08 3.91
CA GLU A 550 -32.91 -30.94 2.70
C GLU A 550 -34.33 -30.55 3.10
N ILE A 551 -34.77 -29.36 2.69
CA ILE A 551 -36.10 -28.82 3.03
C ILE A 551 -37.13 -29.06 1.93
N GLY A 552 -36.71 -29.57 0.78
CA GLY A 552 -37.61 -30.02 -0.28
C GLY A 552 -36.92 -30.12 -1.63
N CYS A 553 -37.46 -30.97 -2.50
CA CYS A 553 -37.04 -31.07 -3.90
C CYS A 553 -38.24 -30.99 -4.84
N ALA A 554 -38.02 -30.45 -6.03
CA ALA A 554 -39.00 -30.37 -7.10
C ALA A 554 -38.38 -30.82 -8.43
N SER A 555 -39.09 -31.67 -9.16
CA SER A 555 -38.74 -32.02 -10.54
C SER A 555 -39.35 -30.99 -11.49
N PHE A 556 -38.60 -30.58 -12.51
CA PHE A 556 -39.04 -29.65 -13.53
C PHE A 556 -38.46 -30.04 -14.89
N VAL A 557 -39.03 -29.51 -15.98
CA VAL A 557 -38.52 -29.70 -17.34
C VAL A 557 -38.21 -28.32 -17.90
N GLY A 558 -36.97 -28.07 -18.27
CA GLY A 558 -36.59 -26.82 -18.94
C GLY A 558 -37.05 -26.79 -20.39
N PRO A 559 -37.13 -25.61 -21.02
CA PRO A 559 -37.71 -25.43 -22.35
C PRO A 559 -36.95 -26.22 -23.42
N ASP A 560 -37.67 -26.79 -24.38
CA ASP A 560 -37.14 -27.60 -25.49
C ASP A 560 -37.00 -26.74 -26.75
N PRO A 561 -35.80 -26.22 -27.11
CA PRO A 561 -35.60 -25.25 -28.20
C PRO A 561 -35.74 -25.83 -29.62
N GLY A 562 -36.54 -26.89 -29.80
CA GLY A 562 -36.81 -27.55 -31.07
C GLY A 562 -38.28 -27.94 -31.25
N ALA A 563 -39.18 -27.42 -30.43
CA ALA A 563 -40.60 -27.72 -30.51
C ALA A 563 -41.25 -26.92 -31.65
N LEU A 564 -41.34 -27.54 -32.85
CA LEU A 564 -41.97 -26.94 -34.02
C LEU A 564 -43.32 -26.28 -33.69
N ALA A 565 -43.59 -25.14 -34.35
CA ALA A 565 -44.87 -24.45 -34.30
C ALA A 565 -46.06 -25.42 -34.49
N ARG A 566 -47.13 -25.20 -33.73
CA ARG A 566 -48.35 -26.02 -33.72
C ARG A 566 -49.53 -25.17 -34.13
N GLY A 567 -50.52 -25.80 -34.76
CA GLY A 567 -51.72 -25.10 -35.17
C GLY A 567 -52.62 -25.98 -36.03
N ALA A 568 -53.70 -25.38 -36.50
CA ALA A 568 -54.65 -26.06 -37.37
C ALA A 568 -55.29 -25.09 -38.36
N VAL A 569 -55.49 -25.56 -39.60
CA VAL A 569 -56.43 -24.94 -40.54
C VAL A 569 -57.83 -25.41 -40.19
N GLU A 570 -58.62 -24.55 -39.58
CA GLU A 570 -59.99 -24.86 -39.17
C GLU A 570 -60.97 -24.71 -40.33
N ASN A 571 -60.75 -23.72 -41.18
CA ASN A 571 -61.55 -23.50 -42.38
C ASN A 571 -60.69 -23.06 -43.56
N LEU A 572 -61.00 -23.61 -44.74
CA LEU A 572 -60.44 -23.15 -46.02
C LEU A 572 -61.57 -23.09 -47.04
N THR A 573 -62.02 -21.88 -47.35
CA THR A 573 -63.10 -21.57 -48.30
C THR A 573 -62.53 -21.01 -49.58
N LEU A 574 -63.15 -21.35 -50.71
CA LEU A 574 -62.78 -20.87 -52.04
C LEU A 574 -63.93 -20.05 -52.61
N ASN A 575 -63.63 -18.83 -53.05
CA ASN A 575 -64.53 -17.98 -53.82
C ASN A 575 -63.81 -17.55 -55.09
N THR A 576 -64.31 -17.97 -56.26
CA THR A 576 -63.64 -17.83 -57.56
C THR A 576 -62.18 -18.30 -57.49
N THR A 577 -61.22 -17.39 -57.59
CA THR A 577 -59.76 -17.61 -57.55
C THR A 577 -59.16 -17.31 -56.17
N THR A 578 -59.97 -16.88 -55.19
CA THR A 578 -59.49 -16.49 -53.86
C THR A 578 -59.82 -17.56 -52.83
N ALA A 579 -58.78 -18.15 -52.22
CA ALA A 579 -58.93 -19.00 -51.04
C ALA A 579 -58.78 -18.16 -49.77
N THR A 580 -59.62 -18.40 -48.76
CA THR A 580 -59.50 -17.80 -47.42
C THR A 580 -59.26 -18.90 -46.39
N ALA A 581 -58.14 -18.82 -45.67
CA ALA A 581 -57.79 -19.72 -44.59
C ALA A 581 -58.05 -19.06 -43.23
N THR A 582 -58.72 -19.78 -42.33
CA THR A 582 -58.92 -19.41 -40.93
C THR A 582 -58.44 -20.53 -40.04
N GLY A 583 -57.76 -20.18 -38.95
CA GLY A 583 -57.24 -21.15 -37.99
C GLY A 583 -56.49 -20.49 -36.84
N TRP A 584 -55.61 -21.25 -36.21
CA TRP A 584 -54.69 -20.76 -35.18
C TRP A 584 -53.31 -21.39 -35.33
N ALA A 585 -52.29 -20.68 -34.87
CA ALA A 585 -50.91 -21.13 -34.82
C ALA A 585 -50.20 -20.52 -33.62
N LEU A 586 -49.46 -21.32 -32.86
CA LEU A 586 -48.60 -20.90 -31.75
C LEU A 586 -47.28 -21.66 -31.80
N ASP A 587 -46.27 -21.11 -31.14
CA ASP A 587 -44.98 -21.77 -30.96
C ASP A 587 -44.72 -21.93 -29.46
N PRO A 588 -44.53 -23.17 -28.96
CA PRO A 588 -44.26 -23.41 -27.54
C PRO A 588 -43.05 -22.66 -26.98
N ASP A 589 -42.16 -22.19 -27.85
CA ASP A 589 -40.96 -21.44 -27.45
C ASP A 589 -41.24 -19.95 -27.19
N THR A 590 -42.41 -19.43 -27.56
CA THR A 590 -42.73 -18.00 -27.38
C THR A 590 -44.21 -17.73 -27.13
N THR A 591 -44.49 -16.75 -26.27
CA THR A 591 -45.84 -16.23 -26.07
C THR A 591 -46.23 -15.16 -27.09
N ALA A 592 -45.35 -14.81 -28.04
CA ALA A 592 -45.63 -13.85 -29.09
C ALA A 592 -46.33 -14.52 -30.29
N PRO A 593 -47.22 -13.80 -31.02
CA PRO A 593 -47.86 -14.34 -32.22
C PRO A 593 -46.83 -14.64 -33.31
N ILE A 594 -46.98 -15.79 -33.99
CA ILE A 594 -46.04 -16.28 -35.01
C ILE A 594 -46.52 -16.01 -36.45
N GLN A 595 -45.60 -16.10 -37.41
CA GLN A 595 -45.92 -15.96 -38.83
C GLN A 595 -46.56 -17.25 -39.37
N VAL A 596 -47.61 -17.08 -40.19
CA VAL A 596 -48.32 -18.15 -40.90
C VAL A 596 -48.25 -17.89 -42.40
N ARG A 597 -47.97 -18.93 -43.19
CA ARG A 597 -47.75 -18.86 -44.65
C ARG A 597 -48.68 -19.83 -45.36
N ALA A 598 -49.30 -19.39 -46.47
CA ALA A 598 -50.06 -20.25 -47.37
C ALA A 598 -49.25 -20.55 -48.63
N TYR A 599 -49.34 -21.80 -49.09
CA TYR A 599 -48.68 -22.31 -50.28
C TYR A 599 -49.71 -22.95 -51.21
N VAL A 600 -49.59 -22.72 -52.52
CA VAL A 600 -50.35 -23.41 -53.57
C VAL A 600 -49.37 -24.23 -54.39
N ASP A 601 -49.52 -25.55 -54.38
CA ASP A 601 -48.59 -26.52 -54.98
C ASP A 601 -47.12 -26.30 -54.59
N GLY A 602 -46.91 -25.89 -53.32
CA GLY A 602 -45.58 -25.62 -52.78
C GLY A 602 -45.01 -24.24 -53.09
N VAL A 603 -45.72 -23.39 -53.84
CA VAL A 603 -45.34 -22.00 -54.11
C VAL A 603 -46.02 -21.07 -53.11
N LEU A 604 -45.27 -20.16 -52.49
CA LEU A 604 -45.82 -19.22 -51.50
C LEU A 604 -46.88 -18.32 -52.15
N ALA A 605 -48.09 -18.35 -51.62
CA ALA A 605 -49.27 -17.65 -52.16
C ALA A 605 -49.77 -16.53 -51.23
N GLY A 606 -49.39 -16.53 -49.95
CA GLY A 606 -49.74 -15.47 -49.00
C GLY A 606 -49.14 -15.71 -47.61
N ASN A 607 -49.13 -14.70 -46.74
CA ASN A 607 -48.70 -14.84 -45.35
C ASN A 607 -49.32 -13.79 -44.43
N ILE A 608 -49.37 -14.07 -43.13
CA ILE A 608 -49.89 -13.18 -42.07
C ILE A 608 -49.22 -13.51 -40.72
N ILE A 609 -49.34 -12.63 -39.73
CA ILE A 609 -49.03 -12.95 -38.32
C ILE A 609 -50.33 -13.39 -37.61
N ALA A 610 -50.30 -14.50 -36.88
CA ALA A 610 -51.45 -15.06 -36.19
C ALA A 610 -51.83 -14.30 -34.91
N ALA A 611 -52.09 -13.00 -35.00
CA ALA A 611 -52.32 -12.12 -33.84
C ALA A 611 -53.80 -11.95 -33.44
N ALA A 612 -54.73 -12.72 -34.01
CA ALA A 612 -56.14 -12.62 -33.63
C ALA A 612 -56.42 -13.33 -32.29
N SER A 613 -57.34 -12.80 -31.49
CA SER A 613 -57.67 -13.37 -30.18
C SER A 613 -58.38 -14.73 -30.29
N ARG A 614 -57.90 -15.70 -29.52
CA ARG A 614 -58.33 -17.10 -29.35
C ARG A 614 -58.21 -17.53 -27.89
N PRO A 615 -59.12 -17.07 -27.00
CA PRO A 615 -59.09 -17.40 -25.58
C PRO A 615 -59.22 -18.90 -25.28
N ASP A 616 -59.85 -19.65 -26.19
CA ASP A 616 -59.95 -21.11 -26.13
C ASP A 616 -58.60 -21.82 -26.28
N ILE A 617 -57.73 -21.29 -27.14
CA ILE A 617 -56.36 -21.77 -27.32
C ILE A 617 -55.50 -21.36 -26.11
N ALA A 618 -55.66 -20.13 -25.61
CA ALA A 618 -54.99 -19.67 -24.39
C ALA A 618 -55.31 -20.56 -23.18
N ALA A 619 -56.57 -20.95 -22.99
CA ALA A 619 -56.99 -21.82 -21.90
C ALA A 619 -56.42 -23.25 -22.01
N THR A 620 -56.14 -23.70 -23.24
CA THR A 620 -55.63 -25.05 -23.51
C THR A 620 -54.10 -25.13 -23.37
N TYR A 621 -53.38 -24.12 -23.86
CA TYR A 621 -51.91 -24.17 -23.98
C TYR A 621 -51.16 -23.16 -23.09
N GLY A 622 -51.82 -22.10 -22.59
CA GLY A 622 -51.24 -21.17 -21.64
C GLY A 622 -50.42 -20.02 -22.22
N ASP A 623 -50.20 -19.99 -23.54
CA ASP A 623 -49.26 -19.07 -24.22
C ASP A 623 -49.86 -17.71 -24.63
N GLY A 624 -50.96 -17.27 -23.99
CA GLY A 624 -51.70 -16.06 -24.36
C GLY A 624 -52.80 -16.30 -25.38
N ASP A 625 -53.61 -15.28 -25.70
CA ASP A 625 -54.77 -15.42 -26.59
C ASP A 625 -54.53 -14.95 -28.02
N LEU A 626 -53.41 -14.31 -28.34
CA LEU A 626 -53.16 -13.78 -29.68
C LEU A 626 -52.52 -14.84 -30.59
N HIS A 627 -53.27 -15.87 -30.97
CA HIS A 627 -52.78 -17.00 -31.79
C HIS A 627 -53.68 -17.37 -32.98
N GLY A 628 -54.73 -16.60 -33.26
CA GLY A 628 -55.64 -16.82 -34.37
C GLY A 628 -55.18 -16.14 -35.68
N TYR A 629 -55.52 -16.74 -36.82
CA TYR A 629 -55.32 -16.11 -38.13
C TYR A 629 -56.55 -16.22 -39.02
N THR A 630 -56.74 -15.23 -39.89
CA THR A 630 -57.61 -15.31 -41.07
C THR A 630 -56.99 -14.48 -42.18
N PHE A 631 -56.71 -15.11 -43.33
CA PHE A 631 -56.14 -14.40 -44.48
C PHE A 631 -56.52 -15.05 -45.79
N ALA A 632 -56.53 -14.26 -46.86
CA ALA A 632 -56.85 -14.68 -48.21
C ALA A 632 -55.59 -14.79 -49.08
N PHE A 633 -55.60 -15.69 -50.05
CA PHE A 633 -54.55 -15.88 -51.04
C PHE A 633 -55.13 -16.43 -52.35
N ILE A 634 -54.43 -16.21 -53.46
CA ILE A 634 -54.91 -16.56 -54.80
C ILE A 634 -54.57 -18.01 -55.13
N VAL A 635 -55.52 -18.70 -55.74
CA VAL A 635 -55.39 -20.05 -56.30
C VAL A 635 -55.71 -19.97 -57.79
N PRO A 636 -54.78 -20.35 -58.69
CA PRO A 636 -55.01 -20.35 -60.12
C PRO A 636 -56.16 -21.30 -60.56
N PRO A 637 -56.71 -21.13 -61.77
CA PRO A 637 -57.64 -22.09 -62.37
C PRO A 637 -57.01 -23.48 -62.51
N GLY A 638 -57.69 -24.50 -61.98
CA GLY A 638 -57.14 -25.85 -61.93
C GLY A 638 -57.42 -26.54 -60.61
N THR A 639 -56.89 -27.75 -60.46
CA THR A 639 -56.89 -28.47 -59.19
C THR A 639 -55.52 -28.33 -58.55
N HIS A 640 -55.49 -27.75 -57.36
CA HIS A 640 -54.26 -27.40 -56.65
C HIS A 640 -54.30 -27.90 -55.20
N THR A 641 -53.15 -28.06 -54.58
CA THR A 641 -53.00 -28.34 -53.16
C THR A 641 -52.66 -27.04 -52.43
N ALA A 642 -53.57 -26.57 -51.59
CA ALA A 642 -53.36 -25.40 -50.74
C ALA A 642 -52.95 -25.85 -49.34
N CYS A 643 -51.75 -25.48 -48.89
CA CYS A 643 -51.21 -25.79 -47.57
C CYS A 643 -50.99 -24.52 -46.76
N VAL A 644 -51.21 -24.59 -45.44
CA VAL A 644 -50.87 -23.53 -44.51
C VAL A 644 -49.81 -24.04 -43.53
N ARG A 645 -48.78 -23.23 -43.27
CA ARG A 645 -47.64 -23.55 -42.42
C ARG A 645 -47.40 -22.48 -41.36
N GLY A 646 -46.99 -22.89 -40.17
CA GLY A 646 -46.53 -22.00 -39.10
C GLY A 646 -45.01 -21.88 -39.15
N VAL A 647 -44.48 -20.66 -38.96
CA VAL A 647 -43.04 -20.41 -38.90
C VAL A 647 -42.61 -20.42 -37.45
N ASP A 648 -41.69 -21.31 -37.12
CA ASP A 648 -41.05 -21.40 -35.80
C ASP A 648 -40.26 -20.11 -35.48
N ALA A 649 -40.47 -19.57 -34.29
CA ALA A 649 -39.98 -18.27 -33.85
C ALA A 649 -38.45 -18.23 -33.65
N ASN A 650 -37.82 -19.38 -33.40
CA ASN A 650 -36.40 -19.47 -33.07
C ASN A 650 -35.56 -20.13 -34.17
N ALA A 651 -36.14 -21.07 -34.93
CA ALA A 651 -35.44 -21.83 -35.95
C ALA A 651 -35.76 -21.38 -37.39
N GLY A 652 -36.84 -20.61 -37.61
CA GLY A 652 -37.33 -20.26 -38.95
C GLY A 652 -37.78 -21.47 -39.77
N VAL A 653 -37.91 -22.63 -39.13
CA VAL A 653 -38.38 -23.89 -39.72
C VAL A 653 -39.90 -23.82 -39.80
N GLU A 654 -40.47 -24.27 -40.92
CA GLU A 654 -41.91 -24.27 -41.12
C GLU A 654 -42.51 -25.63 -40.78
N SER A 655 -43.64 -25.62 -40.05
CA SER A 655 -44.43 -26.81 -39.75
C SER A 655 -45.78 -26.76 -40.48
N ASP A 656 -46.22 -27.91 -41.02
CA ASP A 656 -47.52 -28.02 -41.69
C ASP A 656 -48.67 -27.93 -40.67
N LEU A 657 -49.53 -26.91 -40.83
CA LEU A 657 -50.74 -26.73 -40.01
C LEU A 657 -51.98 -27.38 -40.66
N GLY A 658 -51.93 -27.61 -41.97
CA GLY A 658 -52.97 -28.31 -42.71
C GLY A 658 -52.94 -28.03 -44.21
N CYS A 659 -53.32 -29.02 -45.01
CA CYS A 659 -53.43 -28.91 -46.46
C CYS A 659 -54.81 -29.37 -46.92
N LYS A 660 -55.30 -28.78 -48.02
CA LYS A 660 -56.55 -29.18 -48.67
C LYS A 660 -56.44 -29.03 -50.17
N THR A 661 -56.97 -30.01 -50.91
CA THR A 661 -57.13 -29.89 -52.37
C THR A 661 -58.28 -28.93 -52.67
N VAL A 662 -58.00 -27.95 -53.51
CA VAL A 662 -58.95 -26.93 -53.97
C VAL A 662 -59.04 -26.99 -55.50
N THR A 663 -60.25 -26.92 -56.03
CA THR A 663 -60.49 -26.91 -57.49
C THR A 663 -61.17 -25.61 -57.87
N VAL A 664 -60.47 -24.79 -58.65
CA VAL A 664 -60.99 -23.57 -59.26
C VAL A 664 -61.48 -23.92 -60.67
N ALA A 665 -62.74 -23.62 -60.99
CA ALA A 665 -63.34 -23.98 -62.27
C ALA A 665 -62.63 -23.26 -63.44
N ALA A 666 -62.28 -24.02 -64.49
CA ALA A 666 -61.55 -23.53 -65.68
C ALA A 666 -62.30 -22.48 -66.53
N ASN A 667 -63.56 -22.16 -66.19
CA ASN A 667 -64.43 -21.23 -66.92
C ASN A 667 -64.78 -19.96 -66.14
N ALA A 668 -64.04 -19.60 -65.09
CA ALA A 668 -64.01 -18.19 -64.69
C ALA A 668 -63.34 -17.44 -65.84
N ALA A 669 -64.09 -16.59 -66.55
CA ALA A 669 -63.56 -15.86 -67.69
C ALA A 669 -62.43 -14.94 -67.19
N ASN A 670 -61.18 -15.33 -67.40
CA ASN A 670 -60.01 -14.56 -66.99
C ASN A 670 -59.95 -13.25 -67.78
N ARG A 671 -60.46 -12.18 -67.20
CA ARG A 671 -60.50 -10.82 -67.74
C ARG A 671 -59.14 -10.18 -67.48
N ALA A 672 -58.51 -9.69 -68.54
CA ALA A 672 -57.21 -9.04 -68.42
C ALA A 672 -57.26 -7.86 -67.44
N PRO A 673 -56.16 -7.60 -66.69
CA PRO A 673 -56.05 -6.43 -65.84
C PRO A 673 -56.35 -5.13 -66.58
N THR A 674 -56.92 -4.17 -65.86
CA THR A 674 -57.18 -2.82 -66.37
C THR A 674 -56.57 -1.79 -65.44
N GLY A 675 -56.10 -0.67 -65.99
CA GLY A 675 -55.48 0.37 -65.19
C GLY A 675 -55.02 1.56 -66.02
N VAL A 676 -54.69 2.65 -65.32
CA VAL A 676 -54.26 3.91 -65.92
C VAL A 676 -53.12 4.53 -65.12
N ILE A 677 -52.33 5.36 -65.79
CA ILE A 677 -51.41 6.30 -65.15
C ILE A 677 -52.15 7.64 -65.03
N ASP A 678 -52.39 8.09 -63.80
CA ASP A 678 -53.03 9.39 -63.55
C ASP A 678 -52.04 10.53 -63.80
N TRP A 679 -50.80 10.38 -63.32
CA TRP A 679 -49.72 11.32 -63.56
C TRP A 679 -48.35 10.66 -63.39
N ALA A 680 -47.34 11.24 -64.04
CA ALA A 680 -45.95 10.85 -63.90
C ALA A 680 -45.09 12.12 -63.85
N THR A 681 -44.39 12.35 -62.74
CA THR A 681 -43.62 13.58 -62.50
C THR A 681 -42.18 13.24 -62.16
N ALA A 682 -41.24 13.81 -62.91
CA ALA A 682 -39.81 13.65 -62.66
C ALA A 682 -39.27 14.82 -61.82
N SER A 683 -38.58 14.52 -60.73
CA SER A 683 -37.90 15.49 -59.87
C SER A 683 -36.67 14.84 -59.23
N GLY A 684 -35.53 15.54 -59.22
CA GLY A 684 -34.35 15.10 -58.48
C GLY A 684 -33.79 13.73 -58.87
N GLY A 685 -33.84 13.34 -60.16
CA GLY A 685 -33.34 12.03 -60.61
C GLY A 685 -34.29 10.85 -60.33
N GLN A 686 -35.53 11.13 -59.92
CA GLN A 686 -36.56 10.13 -59.67
C GLN A 686 -37.85 10.49 -60.40
N LEU A 687 -38.46 9.49 -61.04
CA LEU A 687 -39.80 9.58 -61.62
C LEU A 687 -40.78 8.98 -60.63
N THR A 688 -41.74 9.76 -60.15
CA THR A 688 -42.86 9.21 -59.39
C THR A 688 -44.04 9.01 -60.32
N VAL A 689 -44.54 7.78 -60.40
CA VAL A 689 -45.71 7.41 -61.21
C VAL A 689 -46.84 7.03 -60.27
N ALA A 690 -48.00 7.67 -60.44
CA ALA A 690 -49.19 7.33 -59.68
C ALA A 690 -50.35 7.02 -60.62
N GLY A 691 -51.23 6.14 -60.15
CA GLY A 691 -52.35 5.66 -60.93
C GLY A 691 -53.15 4.61 -60.17
N TRP A 692 -53.85 3.78 -60.93
CA TRP A 692 -54.54 2.62 -60.40
C TRP A 692 -54.50 1.47 -61.40
N ALA A 693 -54.52 0.25 -60.88
CA ALA A 693 -54.64 -0.97 -61.67
C ALA A 693 -55.32 -2.04 -60.82
N PHE A 694 -56.26 -2.78 -61.43
CA PHE A 694 -56.91 -3.92 -60.80
C PHE A 694 -57.16 -5.02 -61.83
N ASP A 695 -57.36 -6.24 -61.34
CA ASP A 695 -57.83 -7.35 -62.15
C ASP A 695 -59.29 -7.63 -61.78
N PRO A 696 -60.23 -7.59 -62.73
CA PRO A 696 -61.65 -7.76 -62.43
C PRO A 696 -62.02 -9.09 -61.77
N ASP A 697 -61.14 -10.09 -61.79
CA ASP A 697 -61.41 -11.42 -61.25
C ASP A 697 -60.93 -11.61 -59.80
N THR A 698 -60.35 -10.56 -59.21
CA THR A 698 -59.98 -10.54 -57.79
C THR A 698 -60.24 -9.18 -57.15
N SER A 699 -60.69 -9.19 -55.89
CA SER A 699 -60.76 -7.98 -55.08
C SER A 699 -59.43 -7.64 -54.38
N MET A 700 -58.39 -8.45 -54.57
CA MET A 700 -57.05 -8.19 -54.04
C MET A 700 -56.26 -7.27 -54.95
N SER A 701 -55.39 -6.47 -54.35
CA SER A 701 -54.41 -5.66 -55.07
C SER A 701 -53.52 -6.54 -55.97
N ILE A 702 -53.27 -6.09 -57.19
CA ILE A 702 -52.39 -6.78 -58.14
C ILE A 702 -51.01 -6.14 -58.22
N ASP A 703 -50.02 -6.93 -58.63
CA ASP A 703 -48.69 -6.41 -58.94
C ASP A 703 -48.73 -5.56 -60.22
N VAL A 704 -48.01 -4.45 -60.19
CA VAL A 704 -47.79 -3.56 -61.32
C VAL A 704 -46.30 -3.51 -61.65
N ARG A 705 -45.99 -3.52 -62.94
CA ARG A 705 -44.62 -3.39 -63.46
C ARG A 705 -44.51 -2.17 -64.35
N PHE A 706 -43.35 -1.53 -64.33
CA PHE A 706 -43.08 -0.33 -65.10
C PHE A 706 -41.88 -0.52 -66.01
N THR A 707 -41.98 0.05 -67.21
CA THR A 707 -40.84 0.18 -68.12
C THR A 707 -40.64 1.64 -68.52
N ILE A 708 -39.39 2.08 -68.68
CA ILE A 708 -39.02 3.36 -69.30
C ILE A 708 -38.37 3.06 -70.65
N ASP A 709 -38.95 3.59 -71.73
CA ASP A 709 -38.53 3.34 -73.12
C ASP A 709 -38.36 1.84 -73.46
N GLY A 710 -39.24 1.01 -72.90
CA GLY A 710 -39.23 -0.45 -73.09
C GLY A 710 -38.26 -1.23 -72.19
N THR A 711 -37.47 -0.54 -71.36
CA THR A 711 -36.58 -1.18 -70.37
C THR A 711 -37.28 -1.28 -69.01
N PRO A 712 -37.23 -2.43 -68.30
CA PRO A 712 -37.80 -2.55 -66.95
C PRO A 712 -37.23 -1.48 -66.00
N ALA A 713 -38.12 -0.75 -65.32
CA ALA A 713 -37.79 0.40 -64.48
C ALA A 713 -38.14 0.19 -63.01
N GLY A 714 -39.03 -0.74 -62.70
CA GLY A 714 -39.40 -1.12 -61.33
C GLY A 714 -40.76 -1.80 -61.28
N ASP A 715 -41.03 -2.44 -60.14
CA ASP A 715 -42.28 -3.13 -59.84
C ASP A 715 -42.90 -2.54 -58.56
N GLY A 716 -44.19 -2.77 -58.36
CA GLY A 716 -44.91 -2.33 -57.16
C GLY A 716 -46.24 -3.06 -56.99
N LEU A 717 -46.94 -2.78 -55.89
CA LEU A 717 -48.26 -3.34 -55.61
C LEU A 717 -49.30 -2.22 -55.68
N ALA A 718 -50.40 -2.45 -56.41
CA ALA A 718 -51.51 -1.53 -56.49
C ALA A 718 -52.44 -1.65 -55.26
N ALA A 719 -51.95 -1.33 -54.06
CA ALA A 719 -52.69 -1.49 -52.79
C ALA A 719 -53.19 -0.18 -52.16
N GLY A 720 -52.96 0.96 -52.81
CA GLY A 720 -53.40 2.28 -52.37
C GLY A 720 -54.92 2.46 -52.48
N LEU A 721 -55.52 3.30 -51.62
CA LEU A 721 -56.97 3.50 -51.63
C LEU A 721 -57.43 4.41 -52.77
N ARG A 722 -58.41 3.92 -53.55
CA ARG A 722 -59.10 4.55 -54.68
C ARG A 722 -60.61 4.27 -54.63
N PRO A 723 -61.33 4.85 -53.64
CA PRO A 723 -62.78 4.69 -53.54
C PRO A 723 -63.53 5.20 -54.78
N ASP A 724 -62.92 6.14 -55.53
CA ASP A 724 -63.42 6.63 -56.81
C ASP A 724 -63.42 5.55 -57.91
N VAL A 725 -62.43 4.67 -57.91
CA VAL A 725 -62.33 3.54 -58.84
C VAL A 725 -63.30 2.42 -58.42
N ASP A 726 -63.36 2.14 -57.12
CA ASP A 726 -64.31 1.16 -56.55
C ASP A 726 -65.76 1.54 -56.83
N ALA A 727 -66.13 2.81 -56.72
CA ALA A 727 -67.47 3.30 -57.03
C ALA A 727 -67.88 3.05 -58.50
N VAL A 728 -66.93 2.89 -59.41
CA VAL A 728 -67.17 2.65 -60.85
C VAL A 728 -67.16 1.17 -61.19
N TYR A 729 -66.19 0.41 -60.66
CA TYR A 729 -65.95 -0.98 -61.07
C TYR A 729 -66.41 -2.01 -60.03
N GLY A 730 -66.53 -1.65 -58.75
CA GLY A 730 -67.07 -2.48 -57.68
C GLY A 730 -66.16 -3.61 -57.18
N ASP A 731 -64.88 -3.59 -57.56
CA ASP A 731 -63.92 -4.65 -57.30
C ASP A 731 -62.99 -4.35 -56.10
N GLY A 732 -63.32 -3.38 -55.25
CA GLY A 732 -62.59 -3.00 -54.05
C GLY A 732 -61.85 -1.65 -54.15
N ALA A 733 -61.62 -1.00 -53.01
CA ALA A 733 -60.98 0.32 -52.99
C ALA A 733 -59.44 0.27 -53.02
N ALA A 734 -58.78 -0.86 -52.77
CA ALA A 734 -57.33 -0.93 -52.63
C ALA A 734 -56.62 -1.25 -53.96
N HIS A 735 -56.76 -0.36 -54.96
CA HIS A 735 -56.25 -0.54 -56.34
C HIS A 735 -55.34 0.58 -56.86
N GLY A 736 -54.98 1.53 -56.00
CA GLY A 736 -54.09 2.64 -56.33
C GLY A 736 -52.62 2.28 -56.20
N TYR A 737 -51.75 2.98 -56.91
CA TYR A 737 -50.31 2.89 -56.69
C TYR A 737 -49.67 4.27 -56.77
N THR A 738 -48.57 4.44 -56.05
CA THR A 738 -47.64 5.56 -56.16
C THR A 738 -46.23 4.99 -56.06
N ILE A 739 -45.56 4.81 -57.20
CA ILE A 739 -44.30 4.09 -57.27
C ILE A 739 -43.17 5.04 -57.69
N PRO A 740 -42.10 5.15 -56.88
CA PRO A 740 -40.89 5.83 -57.27
C PRO A 740 -40.04 4.94 -58.19
N LEU A 741 -39.62 5.47 -59.33
CA LEU A 741 -38.77 4.82 -60.33
C LEU A 741 -37.51 5.67 -60.57
N ALA A 742 -36.39 5.02 -60.84
CA ALA A 742 -35.19 5.73 -61.27
C ALA A 742 -35.40 6.30 -62.68
N THR A 743 -35.05 7.58 -62.90
CA THR A 743 -35.32 8.27 -64.17
C THR A 743 -34.05 8.66 -64.92
N PRO A 744 -33.91 8.34 -66.22
CA PRO A 744 -32.94 8.99 -67.09
C PRO A 744 -33.33 10.45 -67.38
N ALA A 745 -32.33 11.30 -67.70
CA ALA A 745 -32.50 12.70 -68.04
C ALA A 745 -32.92 12.88 -69.52
N GLY A 746 -33.87 13.78 -69.78
CA GLY A 746 -34.43 14.01 -71.11
C GLY A 746 -35.90 13.60 -71.23
N ALA A 747 -36.40 13.53 -72.47
CA ALA A 747 -37.77 13.15 -72.78
C ALA A 747 -37.88 11.62 -72.98
N HIS A 748 -38.74 10.98 -72.18
CA HIS A 748 -38.87 9.52 -72.10
C HIS A 748 -40.34 9.09 -71.99
N THR A 749 -40.63 7.83 -72.25
CA THR A 749 -41.97 7.23 -72.08
C THR A 749 -41.96 6.19 -70.98
N VAL A 750 -42.84 6.33 -69.99
CA VAL A 750 -43.09 5.29 -68.98
C VAL A 750 -44.35 4.51 -69.36
N CYS A 751 -44.30 3.18 -69.25
CA CYS A 751 -45.44 2.30 -69.48
C CYS A 751 -45.72 1.43 -68.25
N LEU A 752 -46.99 1.34 -67.89
CA LEU A 752 -47.56 0.51 -66.84
C LEU A 752 -47.98 -0.84 -67.43
N PHE A 753 -47.69 -1.92 -66.69
CA PHE A 753 -48.19 -3.26 -66.93
C PHE A 753 -48.86 -3.78 -65.65
N GLY A 754 -50.05 -4.36 -65.76
CA GLY A 754 -50.69 -5.09 -64.66
C GLY A 754 -50.37 -6.57 -64.79
N VAL A 755 -49.94 -7.20 -63.70
CA VAL A 755 -49.73 -8.65 -63.66
C VAL A 755 -51.07 -9.31 -63.38
N ASP A 756 -51.53 -10.11 -64.33
CA ASP A 756 -52.70 -10.95 -64.19
C ASP A 756 -52.41 -12.02 -63.12
N PRO A 757 -53.13 -12.04 -62.00
CA PRO A 757 -52.81 -12.91 -60.88
C PRO A 757 -53.17 -14.39 -61.15
N ALA A 758 -54.01 -14.67 -62.14
CA ALA A 758 -54.36 -16.04 -62.53
C ALA A 758 -53.28 -16.68 -63.41
N THR A 759 -52.62 -15.88 -64.26
CA THR A 759 -51.62 -16.36 -65.23
C THR A 759 -50.17 -15.98 -64.90
N GLY A 760 -49.98 -14.99 -64.04
CA GLY A 760 -48.68 -14.34 -63.79
C GLY A 760 -48.15 -13.52 -64.97
N THR A 761 -48.93 -13.35 -66.03
CA THR A 761 -48.51 -12.60 -67.23
C THR A 761 -48.76 -11.10 -67.06
N ALA A 762 -47.80 -10.28 -67.51
CA ALA A 762 -47.93 -8.82 -67.41
C ALA A 762 -48.55 -8.25 -68.70
N ALA A 763 -49.74 -7.66 -68.59
CA ALA A 763 -50.44 -7.00 -69.69
C ALA A 763 -50.16 -5.49 -69.67
N LYS A 764 -49.81 -4.91 -70.82
CA LYS A 764 -49.56 -3.47 -70.95
C LYS A 764 -50.86 -2.68 -70.83
N LEU A 765 -50.95 -1.78 -69.86
CA LEU A 765 -52.18 -1.06 -69.53
C LEU A 765 -52.19 0.38 -70.08
N ALA A 766 -51.14 1.15 -69.80
CA ALA A 766 -51.06 2.56 -70.18
C ALA A 766 -49.61 2.99 -70.41
N CYS A 767 -49.39 4.04 -71.20
CA CYS A 767 -48.10 4.75 -71.25
C CYS A 767 -48.34 6.25 -71.22
N THR A 768 -47.39 6.99 -70.64
CA THR A 768 -47.36 8.45 -70.71
C THR A 768 -45.92 8.95 -70.90
N GLY A 769 -45.78 10.08 -71.57
CA GLY A 769 -44.50 10.76 -71.73
C GLY A 769 -44.19 11.62 -70.52
N TYR A 770 -42.92 11.73 -70.16
CA TYR A 770 -42.43 12.67 -69.15
C TYR A 770 -41.09 13.28 -69.60
N THR A 771 -40.70 14.39 -68.99
CA THR A 771 -39.38 15.00 -69.21
C THR A 771 -38.70 15.21 -67.87
N ALA A 772 -37.54 14.61 -67.68
CA ALA A 772 -36.68 14.82 -66.52
C ALA A 772 -35.62 15.87 -66.85
N GLY A 773 -35.45 16.84 -65.94
CA GLY A 773 -34.46 17.92 -66.05
C GLY A 773 -33.04 17.48 -65.69
#